data_AF-A0A6S7KCJ4-F1
#
_entry.id   AF-A0A6S7KCJ4-F1
#
_cell.length_a   1.000
_cell.length_b   1.000
_cell.length_c   1.000
_cell.angle_alpha   90.00
_cell.angle_beta   90.00
_cell.angle_gamma   90.00
#
_symmetry.space_group_name_H-M   'P 1'
#
loop_
_entity.id
_entity.type
_entity.pdbx_description
1 polymer ?
#
loop_
_entity_poly.entity_id
_entity_poly.type
_entity_poly.pdbx_seq_one_letter_code
_entity_poly.pdbx_strand_id
1 'polypeptide(L)'
;METLHSVHQSFNKEIQNLQKIQYAMGKDIEDIKVEQESLSVSYRMTSQQVEALENQVAKLSIQNKDVRYLFMLPDSTEWFSDRELELENLHSLLRDANEHEVKIASVCGLGGNGKTSLDAEYAHRWKDFYDGGVFWFSGEDELMFANSVDDLAVFFGTLLDTSPDRTLVKTLEVISKIKKPWLIVLDDMDEYNLCSNIGMLLSGPWKRRVKGSGHILITTRRKPKIMTETIRAQDASSASLYQTRERLAVRTTWLVNFEYIKKSKNGDYAVRFLHACAFFSPTEIQQELINRGKPPIGDDAYRDYVDAPLGSSHIFKLLTDFSLFKKSKRSSLAVHRLVQEVVRENFKSDDEKVLSLIDAISMLSFAFSKCPSPDDLLSGDIAKHQDRISNIVINPSLFYPWRKFCLHAQEILSIINSFHLLDERILIPETAKIVYDCALDFNISNKHVEARHSVNFAHKIISLRRVCLTKVDQKTLFPHELPLPESVRRYIFYSYTTPADSCTSDKNARTRPEAKMKQLHAQGNIYFNSGNVHKAIEFCSSAMAVASSFDLKILCDRALAYINLHQYRDALADSEKYLLQRPVCWLGYAMKALALHGLNMIWDASRFAALAFCHNQNVFRDYQPFIETFSALERRIYICNCSTLLTYFLFKPVSDSQAASEIPGKIIEIEPGDYNVNVDHYPMTSPFFIIRLPYFALSIDDCIFLGVDNSKSSVVVRFNELVCICGRQVMAANVSFVFTLGNWENQPRSITTWLNCAFTSSLEESQDTFLSWGTDTFRNCSFENSQSPGLTVIAGTADVEKCVFSGGEYSGVHVSTCGILEIKESKLHGNETGIYITNAPTACNITNCEIFDNKWNGICVTEYTSNVRVENCRIYHSDRHGILVDKSSSVSASNNKVFENGWLGIATITNGRCTLSNNKIYGNKSGGVQVVPVGPNKGMPSIVEFNEIFDNRGHGIYCEMMVEDTPRDTMVSVSEGAFEQSMYYNRNPKQFQKAKCRENICYNNDSTFSSTAPIESRIDADFCFYCRKKCSK
;
A
#
# COMPACT_ATOMS: atom_id res chain seq x y z
N MET A 1 35.30 -72.20 -33.41
CA MET A 1 36.44 -72.05 -32.47
C MET A 1 37.28 -70.81 -32.76
N GLU A 2 37.58 -70.47 -34.02
CA GLU A 2 38.40 -69.30 -34.36
C GLU A 2 37.79 -67.94 -33.94
N THR A 3 36.47 -67.78 -34.01
CA THR A 3 35.78 -66.57 -33.52
C THR A 3 35.87 -66.40 -32.00
N LEU A 4 35.81 -67.50 -31.24
CA LEU A 4 35.96 -67.44 -29.77
C LEU A 4 37.39 -67.07 -29.37
N HIS A 5 38.38 -67.52 -30.15
CA HIS A 5 39.79 -67.21 -29.92
C HIS A 5 40.09 -65.72 -30.19
N SER A 6 39.50 -65.14 -31.24
CA SER A 6 39.61 -63.71 -31.56
C SER A 6 39.00 -62.81 -30.47
N VAL A 7 37.79 -63.14 -29.99
CA VAL A 7 37.14 -62.39 -28.90
C VAL A 7 37.97 -62.50 -27.61
N HIS A 8 38.49 -63.68 -27.29
CA HIS A 8 39.33 -63.87 -26.09
C HIS A 8 40.65 -63.07 -26.17
N GLN A 9 41.28 -62.98 -27.34
CA GLN A 9 42.46 -62.12 -27.53
C GLN A 9 42.12 -60.63 -27.40
N SER A 10 40.99 -60.18 -27.95
CA SER A 10 40.54 -58.80 -27.81
C SER A 10 40.27 -58.43 -26.36
N PHE A 11 39.56 -59.29 -25.63
CA PHE A 11 39.22 -59.07 -24.22
C PHE A 11 40.47 -59.03 -23.33
N ASN A 12 41.44 -59.91 -23.57
CA ASN A 12 42.73 -59.90 -22.85
C ASN A 12 43.54 -58.63 -23.14
N LYS A 13 43.47 -58.09 -24.35
CA LYS A 13 44.12 -56.83 -24.72
C LYS A 13 43.48 -55.63 -24.01
N GLU A 14 42.16 -55.64 -23.88
CA GLU A 14 41.40 -54.63 -23.12
C GLU A 14 41.70 -54.69 -21.62
N ILE A 15 41.76 -55.90 -21.04
CA ILE A 15 42.16 -56.08 -19.63
C ILE A 15 43.57 -55.56 -19.39
N GLN A 16 44.53 -55.83 -20.29
CA GLN A 16 45.88 -55.29 -20.17
C GLN A 16 45.92 -53.76 -20.28
N ASN A 17 45.08 -53.15 -21.11
CA ASN A 17 44.97 -51.70 -21.18
C ASN A 17 44.35 -51.11 -19.90
N LEU A 18 43.30 -51.73 -19.36
CA LEU A 18 42.69 -51.29 -18.11
C LEU A 18 43.66 -51.41 -16.92
N GLN A 19 44.48 -52.46 -16.88
CA GLN A 19 45.52 -52.62 -15.87
C GLN A 19 46.61 -51.53 -15.98
N LYS A 20 47.00 -51.13 -17.20
CA LYS A 20 47.93 -50.02 -17.41
C LYS A 20 47.34 -48.68 -16.97
N ILE A 21 46.06 -48.43 -17.27
CA ILE A 21 45.36 -47.22 -16.84
C ILE A 21 45.24 -47.20 -15.31
N GLN A 22 44.89 -48.33 -14.68
CA GLN A 22 44.81 -48.44 -13.23
C GLN A 22 46.16 -48.18 -12.56
N TYR A 23 47.25 -48.68 -13.14
CA TYR A 23 48.60 -48.41 -12.64
C TYR A 23 49.01 -46.93 -12.80
N ALA A 24 48.69 -46.31 -13.94
CA ALA A 24 48.95 -44.89 -14.17
C ALA A 24 48.16 -44.00 -13.20
N MET A 25 46.86 -44.27 -13.02
CA MET A 25 46.02 -43.57 -12.06
C MET A 25 46.50 -43.75 -10.61
N GLY A 26 46.99 -44.95 -10.27
CA GLY A 26 47.59 -45.20 -8.95
C GLY A 26 48.81 -44.30 -8.70
N LYS A 27 49.66 -44.13 -9.72
CA LYS A 27 50.83 -43.26 -9.65
C LYS A 27 50.43 -41.78 -9.56
N ASP A 28 49.48 -41.33 -10.35
CA ASP A 28 48.98 -39.95 -10.31
C ASP A 28 48.36 -39.61 -8.94
N ILE A 29 47.67 -40.58 -8.31
CA ILE A 29 47.12 -40.40 -6.95
C ILE A 29 48.23 -40.29 -5.90
N GLU A 30 49.31 -41.06 -6.03
CA GLU A 30 50.48 -40.93 -5.15
C GLU A 30 51.17 -39.57 -5.35
N ASP A 31 51.37 -39.13 -6.59
CA ASP A 31 51.97 -37.84 -6.91
C ASP A 31 51.11 -36.68 -6.35
N ILE A 32 49.78 -36.74 -6.50
CA ILE A 32 48.84 -35.75 -5.92
C ILE A 32 48.88 -35.76 -4.40
N LYS A 33 49.02 -36.94 -3.75
CA LYS A 33 49.13 -37.01 -2.28
C LYS A 33 50.42 -36.36 -1.79
N VAL A 34 51.54 -36.60 -2.47
CA VAL A 34 52.82 -35.95 -2.16
C VAL A 34 52.72 -34.43 -2.36
N GLU A 35 52.06 -33.99 -3.44
CA GLU A 35 51.85 -32.58 -3.70
C GLU A 35 50.93 -31.93 -2.64
N GLN A 36 49.86 -32.61 -2.24
CA GLN A 36 48.94 -32.18 -1.18
C GLN A 36 49.66 -32.06 0.17
N GLU A 37 50.52 -33.01 0.52
CA GLU A 37 51.35 -32.94 1.73
C GLU A 37 52.32 -31.75 1.65
N SER A 38 52.98 -31.53 0.51
CA SER A 38 53.88 -30.39 0.31
C SER A 38 53.16 -29.04 0.42
N LEU A 39 51.94 -28.94 -0.13
CA LEU A 39 51.07 -27.77 -0.04
C LEU A 39 50.56 -27.56 1.38
N SER A 40 50.24 -28.62 2.11
CA SER A 40 49.83 -28.53 3.53
C SER A 40 50.96 -28.02 4.43
N VAL A 41 52.20 -28.43 4.15
CA VAL A 41 53.39 -27.96 4.84
C VAL A 41 53.70 -26.51 4.47
N SER A 42 53.62 -26.16 3.18
CA SER A 42 53.77 -24.78 2.71
C SER A 42 52.72 -23.86 3.32
N TYR A 43 51.46 -24.30 3.37
CA TYR A 43 50.36 -23.56 4.01
C TYR A 43 50.63 -23.35 5.51
N ARG A 44 51.08 -24.39 6.23
CA ARG A 44 51.44 -24.25 7.65
C ARG A 44 52.60 -23.28 7.87
N MET A 45 53.64 -23.35 7.05
CA MET A 45 54.76 -22.39 7.12
C MET A 45 54.30 -20.96 6.80
N THR A 46 53.43 -20.80 5.79
CA THR A 46 52.90 -19.48 5.40
C THR A 46 51.97 -18.93 6.48
N SER A 47 51.11 -19.76 7.08
CA SER A 47 50.28 -19.36 8.23
C SER A 47 51.13 -18.95 9.43
N GLN A 48 52.20 -19.68 9.74
CA GLN A 48 53.12 -19.29 10.81
C GLN A 48 53.89 -18.01 10.49
N GLN A 49 54.27 -17.79 9.23
CA GLN A 49 54.89 -16.54 8.79
C GLN A 49 53.92 -15.36 8.85
N VAL A 50 52.65 -15.56 8.47
CA VAL A 50 51.59 -14.57 8.60
C VAL A 50 51.34 -14.27 10.06
N GLU A 51 51.24 -15.28 10.94
CA GLU A 51 51.06 -15.08 12.38
C GLU A 51 52.28 -14.38 13.01
N ALA A 52 53.51 -14.67 12.54
CA ALA A 52 54.72 -13.96 12.97
C ALA A 52 54.77 -12.51 12.46
N LEU A 53 54.33 -12.27 11.21
CA LEU A 53 54.19 -10.93 10.62
C LEU A 53 53.08 -10.15 11.29
N GLU A 54 51.94 -10.76 11.61
CA GLU A 54 50.85 -10.16 12.38
C GLU A 54 51.33 -9.79 13.78
N ASN A 55 52.12 -10.64 14.42
CA ASN A 55 52.74 -10.34 15.71
C ASN A 55 53.81 -9.24 15.62
N GLN A 56 54.56 -9.15 14.51
CA GLN A 56 55.50 -8.06 14.26
C GLN A 56 54.78 -6.75 13.92
N VAL A 57 53.71 -6.79 13.11
CA VAL A 57 52.83 -5.66 12.80
C VAL A 57 52.10 -5.21 14.07
N ALA A 58 51.66 -6.12 14.94
CA ALA A 58 51.11 -5.82 16.25
C ALA A 58 52.15 -5.12 17.14
N LYS A 59 53.41 -5.62 17.18
CA LYS A 59 54.50 -4.96 17.92
C LYS A 59 54.89 -3.59 17.34
N LEU A 60 54.88 -3.43 16.01
CA LEU A 60 55.16 -2.17 15.32
C LEU A 60 53.99 -1.16 15.45
N SER A 61 52.75 -1.63 15.53
CA SER A 61 51.55 -0.79 15.74
C SER A 61 51.31 -0.38 17.19
N ILE A 62 51.94 -1.07 18.16
CA ILE A 62 51.97 -0.67 19.58
C ILE A 62 53.03 0.41 19.85
N GLN A 63 54.08 0.52 19.02
CA GLN A 63 55.13 1.53 19.21
C GLN A 63 54.85 2.88 18.53
N ASN A 64 53.72 3.03 17.81
CA ASN A 64 53.39 4.29 17.14
C ASN A 64 51.87 4.49 17.00
N LYS A 65 51.16 4.76 18.11
CA LYS A 65 49.81 5.34 18.07
C LYS A 65 49.60 6.28 19.25
N ASP A 66 49.78 7.57 18.99
CA ASP A 66 49.00 8.59 19.69
C ASP A 66 47.52 8.21 19.59
N VAL A 67 46.86 8.09 20.74
CA VAL A 67 45.44 7.76 20.83
C VAL A 67 44.66 8.88 20.13
N ARG A 68 44.16 8.63 18.92
CA ARG A 68 43.20 9.52 18.24
C ARG A 68 41.85 9.38 18.94
N TYR A 69 41.38 10.45 19.55
CA TYR A 69 40.09 10.51 20.24
C TYR A 69 38.94 10.68 19.23
N LEU A 70 37.81 10.00 19.46
CA LEU A 70 36.64 9.96 18.57
C LEU A 70 35.62 11.03 19.00
N PHE A 71 35.07 11.76 18.03
CA PHE A 71 33.96 12.70 18.23
C PHE A 71 32.76 12.23 17.41
N MET A 72 31.88 11.43 18.02
CA MET A 72 30.60 11.01 17.42
C MET A 72 29.55 12.10 17.66
N LEU A 73 29.54 13.10 16.80
CA LEU A 73 28.62 14.24 16.90
C LEU A 73 27.67 14.21 15.70
N PRO A 74 26.34 14.32 15.92
CA PRO A 74 25.41 14.73 14.87
C PRO A 74 25.83 16.07 14.27
N ASP A 75 25.47 16.37 13.03
CA ASP A 75 25.77 17.67 12.42
C ASP A 75 25.19 18.82 13.27
N SER A 76 25.96 19.91 13.42
CA SER A 76 25.50 21.11 14.11
C SER A 76 24.34 21.75 13.35
N THR A 77 23.28 22.16 14.02
CA THR A 77 22.16 22.85 13.38
C THR A 77 22.54 24.29 13.01
N GLU A 78 22.47 24.66 11.72
CA GLU A 78 22.86 25.99 11.20
C GLU A 78 22.16 27.19 11.88
N TRP A 79 21.02 26.98 12.55
CA TRP A 79 20.16 28.03 13.11
C TRP A 79 19.85 27.82 14.60
N PHE A 80 20.78 27.27 15.39
CA PHE A 80 20.61 27.15 16.83
C PHE A 80 20.60 28.54 17.49
N SER A 81 19.51 28.91 18.16
CA SER A 81 19.34 30.25 18.76
C SER A 81 18.46 30.21 20.02
N ASP A 82 18.53 31.25 20.86
CA ASP A 82 17.68 31.48 22.05
C ASP A 82 17.75 30.43 23.20
N ARG A 83 18.78 29.58 23.23
CA ARG A 83 18.99 28.55 24.28
C ARG A 83 20.33 28.68 25.03
N GLU A 84 20.97 29.85 24.96
CA GLU A 84 22.27 30.13 25.58
C GLU A 84 22.31 29.87 27.09
N LEU A 85 21.27 30.33 27.80
CA LEU A 85 21.15 30.13 29.24
C LEU A 85 21.05 28.64 29.61
N GLU A 86 20.45 27.81 28.75
CA GLU A 86 20.34 26.36 28.98
C GLU A 86 21.68 25.66 28.81
N LEU A 87 22.45 26.05 27.78
CA LEU A 87 23.81 25.56 27.56
C LEU A 87 24.76 25.95 28.70
N GLU A 88 24.69 27.20 29.18
CA GLU A 88 25.48 27.66 30.32
C GLU A 88 25.15 26.91 31.61
N ASN A 89 23.86 26.68 31.89
CA ASN A 89 23.42 25.92 33.05
C ASN A 89 23.85 24.45 32.95
N LEU A 90 23.70 23.82 31.79
CA LEU A 90 24.15 22.45 31.55
C LEU A 90 25.66 22.32 31.76
N HIS A 91 26.42 23.30 31.27
CA HIS A 91 27.86 23.36 31.49
C HIS A 91 28.21 23.51 32.97
N SER A 92 27.52 24.37 33.71
CA SER A 92 27.72 24.54 35.16
C SER A 92 27.48 23.24 35.94
N LEU A 93 26.45 22.47 35.58
CA LEU A 93 26.13 21.21 36.25
C LEU A 93 27.23 20.15 36.06
N LEU A 94 27.82 20.12 34.86
CA LEU A 94 28.86 19.16 34.52
C LEU A 94 30.25 19.60 35.02
N ARG A 95 30.55 20.91 35.09
CA ARG A 95 31.89 21.45 35.37
C ARG A 95 32.43 21.25 36.80
N ASP A 96 31.59 21.13 37.82
CA ASP A 96 32.03 21.01 39.23
C ASP A 96 32.68 19.65 39.59
N ALA A 97 33.30 18.94 38.64
CA ALA A 97 33.78 17.58 38.82
C ALA A 97 35.17 17.53 39.49
N ASN A 98 35.31 16.68 40.51
CA ASN A 98 36.62 16.29 41.02
C ASN A 98 37.35 15.45 39.95
N GLU A 99 38.68 15.54 39.90
CA GLU A 99 39.47 14.61 39.08
C GLU A 99 39.15 13.17 39.52
N HIS A 100 38.74 12.33 38.56
CA HIS A 100 38.37 10.90 38.71
C HIS A 100 36.92 10.56 39.10
N GLU A 101 35.94 11.43 38.81
CA GLU A 101 34.50 11.13 39.00
C GLU A 101 33.69 11.18 37.69
N VAL A 102 32.58 10.43 37.63
CA VAL A 102 31.61 10.46 36.52
C VAL A 102 30.34 11.20 36.94
N LYS A 103 30.03 12.34 36.30
CA LYS A 103 28.79 13.08 36.54
C LYS A 103 27.71 12.78 35.52
N ILE A 104 26.45 12.83 35.95
CA ILE A 104 25.29 12.63 35.10
C ILE A 104 24.40 13.87 35.14
N ALA A 105 24.05 14.41 33.96
CA ALA A 105 23.02 15.41 33.79
C ALA A 105 21.95 14.89 32.81
N SER A 106 20.70 15.32 32.99
CA SER A 106 19.61 14.92 32.09
C SER A 106 18.77 16.10 31.65
N VAL A 107 18.51 16.19 30.35
CA VAL A 107 17.63 17.16 29.70
C VAL A 107 16.24 16.54 29.54
N CYS A 108 15.29 17.01 30.35
CA CYS A 108 13.92 16.49 30.37
C CYS A 108 12.95 17.44 29.66
N GLY A 109 12.13 16.92 28.74
CA GLY A 109 11.16 17.75 28.01
C GLY A 109 10.33 16.97 26.99
N LEU A 110 9.24 17.58 26.52
CA LEU A 110 8.33 16.95 25.55
C LEU A 110 9.04 16.63 24.22
N GLY A 111 8.49 15.69 23.45
CA GLY A 111 9.00 15.38 22.10
C GLY A 111 8.91 16.61 21.20
N GLY A 112 9.92 16.83 20.36
CA GLY A 112 9.96 17.96 19.41
C GLY A 112 10.49 19.30 19.95
N ASN A 113 10.87 19.39 21.23
CA ASN A 113 11.40 20.63 21.84
C ASN A 113 12.94 20.80 21.69
N GLY A 114 13.56 20.11 20.73
CA GLY A 114 15.00 20.25 20.45
C GLY A 114 15.96 19.76 21.54
N LYS A 115 15.61 18.73 22.32
CA LYS A 115 16.49 18.17 23.38
C LYS A 115 17.80 17.61 22.80
N THR A 116 17.67 16.73 21.81
CA THR A 116 18.80 16.16 21.06
C THR A 116 19.65 17.24 20.41
N SER A 117 19.01 18.29 19.87
CA SER A 117 19.70 19.45 19.29
C SER A 117 20.48 20.26 20.33
N LEU A 118 19.94 20.42 21.56
CA LEU A 118 20.63 21.09 22.67
C LEU A 118 21.88 20.31 23.10
N ASP A 119 21.78 18.98 23.20
CA ASP A 119 22.89 18.11 23.59
C ASP A 119 23.98 18.05 22.49
N ALA A 120 23.56 18.00 21.23
CA ALA A 120 24.47 18.08 20.09
C ALA A 120 25.20 19.44 20.06
N GLU A 121 24.49 20.55 20.22
CA GLU A 121 25.09 21.89 20.27
C GLU A 121 26.05 22.05 21.46
N TYR A 122 25.68 21.52 22.62
CA TYR A 122 26.57 21.46 23.78
C TYR A 122 27.87 20.72 23.43
N ALA A 123 27.75 19.52 22.86
CA ALA A 123 28.92 18.72 22.55
C ALA A 123 29.81 19.35 21.46
N HIS A 124 29.25 20.09 20.49
CA HIS A 124 30.00 20.90 19.52
C HIS A 124 30.71 22.09 20.17
N ARG A 125 30.03 22.83 21.04
CA ARG A 125 30.57 24.06 21.65
C ARG A 125 31.69 23.80 22.65
N TRP A 126 31.63 22.68 23.35
CA TRP A 126 32.65 22.25 24.31
C TRP A 126 33.55 21.12 23.78
N LYS A 127 33.62 20.96 22.45
CA LYS A 127 34.44 19.94 21.80
C LYS A 127 35.91 19.99 22.22
N ASP A 128 36.48 21.19 22.36
CA ASP A 128 37.88 21.40 22.78
C ASP A 128 38.12 21.02 24.25
N PHE A 129 37.07 21.05 25.08
CA PHE A 129 37.15 20.60 26.47
C PHE A 129 37.14 19.07 26.56
N TYR A 130 36.34 18.39 25.73
CA TYR A 130 36.26 16.93 25.67
C TYR A 130 37.31 16.32 24.74
N ASP A 131 38.58 16.70 24.93
CA ASP A 131 39.69 16.23 24.11
C ASP A 131 40.03 14.74 24.30
N GLY A 132 39.35 14.05 25.23
CA GLY A 132 39.31 12.61 25.41
C GLY A 132 38.23 11.87 24.60
N GLY A 133 37.32 12.60 23.96
CA GLY A 133 36.30 12.06 23.04
C GLY A 133 34.86 12.29 23.48
N VAL A 134 33.95 12.25 22.49
CA VAL A 134 32.49 12.29 22.66
C VAL A 134 31.89 11.03 22.07
N PHE A 135 31.16 10.27 22.89
CA PHE A 135 30.58 8.98 22.56
C PHE A 135 29.05 9.05 22.63
N TRP A 136 28.37 8.70 21.53
CA TRP A 136 26.91 8.85 21.41
C TRP A 136 26.23 7.48 21.39
N PHE A 137 25.30 7.24 22.31
CA PHE A 137 24.49 6.03 22.40
C PHE A 137 23.01 6.37 22.19
N SER A 138 22.30 5.50 21.47
CA SER A 138 20.83 5.59 21.38
C SER A 138 20.19 4.81 22.52
N GLY A 139 19.31 5.46 23.27
CA GLY A 139 18.48 4.89 24.33
C GLY A 139 17.02 4.68 23.94
N GLU A 140 16.70 4.75 22.63
CA GLU A 140 15.34 4.61 22.08
C GLU A 140 14.75 3.22 22.39
N ASP A 141 15.50 2.16 22.11
CA ASP A 141 15.18 0.76 22.43
C ASP A 141 16.47 -0.08 22.60
N GLU A 142 16.30 -1.35 23.01
CA GLU A 142 17.41 -2.29 23.25
C GLU A 142 18.25 -2.58 21.99
N LEU A 143 17.64 -2.58 20.80
CA LEU A 143 18.31 -2.87 19.54
C LEU A 143 19.16 -1.68 19.08
N MET A 144 18.61 -0.48 19.11
CA MET A 144 19.32 0.77 18.78
C MET A 144 20.47 1.03 19.74
N PHE A 145 20.28 0.72 21.03
CA PHE A 145 21.35 0.77 22.00
C PHE A 145 22.47 -0.21 21.65
N ALA A 146 22.15 -1.49 21.39
CA ALA A 146 23.14 -2.49 20.99
C ALA A 146 23.91 -2.10 19.72
N ASN A 147 23.23 -1.58 18.70
CA ASN A 147 23.88 -1.07 17.48
C ASN A 147 24.88 0.05 17.78
N SER A 148 24.49 1.02 18.63
CA SER A 148 25.38 2.12 19.01
C SER A 148 26.60 1.64 19.84
N VAL A 149 26.45 0.57 20.61
CA VAL A 149 27.55 -0.11 21.30
C VAL A 149 28.49 -0.78 20.30
N ASP A 150 27.95 -1.49 19.31
CA ASP A 150 28.73 -2.19 18.30
C ASP A 150 29.52 -1.22 17.42
N ASP A 151 28.92 -0.09 17.01
CA ASP A 151 29.60 0.99 16.27
C ASP A 151 30.84 1.51 17.02
N LEU A 152 30.70 1.75 18.32
CA LEU A 152 31.82 2.15 19.19
C LEU A 152 32.83 1.03 19.40
N ALA A 153 32.36 -0.20 19.53
CA ALA A 153 33.20 -1.37 19.78
C ALA A 153 34.07 -1.72 18.56
N VAL A 154 33.55 -1.52 17.34
CA VAL A 154 34.34 -1.63 16.11
C VAL A 154 35.50 -0.63 16.13
N PHE A 155 35.26 0.61 16.54
CA PHE A 155 36.30 1.64 16.63
C PHE A 155 37.39 1.29 17.66
N PHE A 156 36.99 0.81 18.84
CA PHE A 156 37.93 0.43 19.90
C PHE A 156 38.53 -0.97 19.73
N GLY A 157 38.09 -1.75 18.74
CA GLY A 157 38.51 -3.14 18.55
C GLY A 157 38.04 -4.06 19.69
N THR A 158 36.90 -3.74 20.31
CA THR A 158 36.31 -4.45 21.46
C THR A 158 35.09 -5.30 21.09
N LEU A 159 34.71 -5.35 19.81
CA LEU A 159 33.57 -6.13 19.31
C LEU A 159 33.74 -7.63 19.58
N LEU A 160 32.71 -8.27 20.14
CA LEU A 160 32.66 -9.70 20.39
C LEU A 160 31.37 -10.30 19.82
N ASP A 161 31.48 -11.26 18.90
CA ASP A 161 30.34 -11.90 18.20
C ASP A 161 29.41 -12.72 19.11
N THR A 162 29.68 -12.82 20.42
CA THR A 162 29.04 -13.79 21.31
C THR A 162 28.08 -13.22 22.36
N SER A 163 28.08 -11.91 22.64
CA SER A 163 26.97 -11.22 23.37
C SER A 163 27.16 -9.68 23.47
N PRO A 164 26.09 -8.86 23.31
CA PRO A 164 26.14 -7.40 23.42
C PRO A 164 26.68 -6.89 24.77
N ASP A 165 26.29 -7.54 25.88
CA ASP A 165 26.69 -7.16 27.23
C ASP A 165 28.23 -7.19 27.41
N ARG A 166 28.90 -8.19 26.82
CA ARG A 166 30.36 -8.35 26.92
C ARG A 166 31.08 -7.32 26.07
N THR A 167 30.53 -7.02 24.89
CA THR A 167 31.01 -5.95 24.01
C THR A 167 30.92 -4.60 24.73
N LEU A 168 29.80 -4.31 25.40
CA LEU A 168 29.62 -3.09 26.18
C LEU A 168 30.64 -2.99 27.33
N VAL A 169 30.83 -4.04 28.12
CA VAL A 169 31.80 -4.04 29.24
C VAL A 169 33.21 -3.69 28.76
N LYS A 170 33.69 -4.34 27.70
CA LYS A 170 35.03 -4.09 27.17
C LYS A 170 35.17 -2.66 26.63
N THR A 171 34.14 -2.16 25.97
CA THR A 171 34.12 -0.80 25.42
C THR A 171 34.15 0.25 26.53
N LEU A 172 33.34 0.07 27.58
CA LEU A 172 33.35 0.95 28.76
C LEU A 172 34.67 0.83 29.56
N GLU A 173 35.32 -0.33 29.60
CA GLU A 173 36.66 -0.47 30.18
C GLU A 173 37.71 0.35 29.42
N VAL A 174 37.63 0.46 28.10
CA VAL A 174 38.51 1.32 27.30
C VAL A 174 38.24 2.79 27.62
N ILE A 175 36.98 3.22 27.62
CA ILE A 175 36.58 4.59 27.97
C ILE A 175 37.05 4.96 29.38
N SER A 176 36.95 4.05 30.35
CA SER A 176 37.39 4.29 31.73
C SER A 176 38.89 4.61 31.85
N LYS A 177 39.72 4.14 30.91
CA LYS A 177 41.19 4.36 30.95
C LYS A 177 41.60 5.71 30.36
N ILE A 178 40.69 6.44 29.72
CA ILE A 178 40.94 7.76 29.14
C ILE A 178 41.20 8.76 30.27
N LYS A 179 42.40 9.37 30.25
CA LYS A 179 42.85 10.35 31.26
C LYS A 179 42.33 11.77 31.00
N LYS A 180 42.05 12.07 29.73
CA LYS A 180 41.50 13.34 29.27
C LYS A 180 39.98 13.41 29.50
N PRO A 181 39.38 14.60 29.64
CA PRO A 181 37.93 14.72 29.78
C PRO A 181 37.17 14.13 28.59
N TRP A 182 36.10 13.38 28.86
CA TRP A 182 35.25 12.77 27.84
C TRP A 182 33.77 12.92 28.16
N LEU A 183 32.93 12.84 27.12
CA LEU A 183 31.47 12.95 27.21
C LEU A 183 30.80 11.71 26.63
N ILE A 184 29.81 11.18 27.33
CA ILE A 184 28.86 10.18 26.83
C ILE A 184 27.49 10.86 26.70
N VAL A 185 26.86 10.76 25.54
CA VAL A 185 25.47 11.18 25.33
C VAL A 185 24.60 9.94 25.18
N LEU A 186 23.52 9.86 25.95
CA LEU A 186 22.49 8.84 25.85
C LEU A 186 21.18 9.50 25.39
N ASP A 187 20.86 9.34 24.11
CA ASP A 187 19.75 10.04 23.46
C ASP A 187 18.45 9.23 23.46
N ASP A 188 17.30 9.89 23.57
CA ASP A 188 15.94 9.34 23.52
C ASP A 188 15.59 8.26 24.57
N MET A 189 16.06 8.44 25.81
CA MET A 189 15.90 7.43 26.87
C MET A 189 14.48 7.46 27.50
N ASP A 190 13.51 6.81 26.85
CA ASP A 190 12.08 6.95 27.20
C ASP A 190 11.40 5.70 27.79
N GLU A 191 11.92 4.49 27.57
CA GLU A 191 11.29 3.22 27.97
C GLU A 191 11.22 2.96 29.50
N TYR A 192 10.03 2.81 30.09
CA TYR A 192 9.87 2.64 31.55
C TYR A 192 10.81 1.63 32.25
N ASN A 193 11.22 0.55 31.57
CA ASN A 193 12.22 -0.40 32.07
C ASN A 193 13.57 -0.13 31.41
N LEU A 194 14.63 0.10 32.20
CA LEU A 194 15.99 0.11 31.65
C LEU A 194 16.42 -1.32 31.37
N CYS A 195 16.84 -1.59 30.14
CA CYS A 195 17.59 -2.81 29.82
C CYS A 195 18.84 -2.91 30.72
N SER A 196 19.26 -4.14 31.02
CA SER A 196 20.45 -4.46 31.83
C SER A 196 21.71 -3.71 31.36
N ASN A 197 21.85 -3.52 30.04
CA ASN A 197 22.99 -2.86 29.43
C ASN A 197 23.02 -1.34 29.65
N ILE A 198 21.87 -0.67 29.56
CA ILE A 198 21.78 0.76 29.90
C ILE A 198 22.05 0.95 31.40
N GLY A 199 21.53 0.06 32.25
CA GLY A 199 21.88 0.03 33.68
C GLY A 199 23.38 -0.15 33.91
N MET A 200 24.04 -1.03 33.15
CA MET A 200 25.49 -1.23 33.22
C MET A 200 26.30 -0.01 32.77
N LEU A 201 25.83 0.76 31.79
CA LEU A 201 26.42 2.05 31.43
C LEU A 201 26.21 3.07 32.56
N LEU A 202 24.97 3.21 33.05
CA LEU A 202 24.61 4.24 34.03
C LEU A 202 25.06 3.96 35.45
N SER A 203 25.39 2.72 35.85
CA SER A 203 25.80 2.38 37.23
C SER A 203 26.79 1.23 37.32
N GLY A 204 27.44 0.86 36.21
CA GLY A 204 28.36 -0.28 36.19
C GLY A 204 29.66 -0.06 36.97
N PRO A 205 30.33 -1.16 37.37
CA PRO A 205 31.56 -1.12 38.18
C PRO A 205 32.75 -0.44 37.47
N TRP A 206 32.67 -0.23 36.15
CA TRP A 206 33.67 0.46 35.34
C TRP A 206 33.86 1.93 35.75
N LYS A 207 32.82 2.59 36.27
CA LYS A 207 32.89 3.99 36.73
C LYS A 207 33.94 4.20 37.82
N ARG A 208 34.12 3.21 38.71
CA ARG A 208 35.16 3.25 39.77
C ARG A 208 36.59 3.18 39.24
N ARG A 209 36.76 2.84 37.96
CA ARG A 209 38.06 2.69 37.29
C ARG A 209 38.41 3.86 36.38
N VAL A 210 37.57 4.90 36.37
CA VAL A 210 37.75 6.08 35.52
C VAL A 210 39.00 6.86 35.93
N LYS A 211 39.91 7.07 34.98
CA LYS A 211 41.19 7.76 35.21
C LYS A 211 41.17 9.25 34.86
N GLY A 212 40.11 9.76 34.25
CA GLY A 212 39.92 11.16 33.85
C GLY A 212 38.62 11.76 34.39
N SER A 213 38.20 12.91 33.88
CA SER A 213 36.87 13.49 34.14
C SER A 213 35.86 12.93 33.13
N GLY A 214 34.77 12.32 33.61
CA GLY A 214 33.76 11.71 32.76
C GLY A 214 32.39 12.36 32.92
N HIS A 215 31.75 12.73 31.82
CA HIS A 215 30.39 13.29 31.85
C HIS A 215 29.42 12.40 31.08
N ILE A 216 28.21 12.21 31.61
CA ILE A 216 27.09 11.53 30.96
C ILE A 216 25.94 12.52 30.84
N LEU A 217 25.44 12.69 29.63
CA LEU A 217 24.31 13.55 29.30
C LEU A 217 23.17 12.69 28.76
N ILE A 218 21.94 12.91 29.22
CA ILE A 218 20.79 12.07 28.87
C ILE A 218 19.63 12.94 28.36
N THR A 219 19.10 12.66 27.18
CA THR A 219 17.81 13.23 26.75
C THR A 219 16.66 12.28 27.08
N THR A 220 15.55 12.83 27.58
CA THR A 220 14.36 12.02 27.90
C THR A 220 13.07 12.84 27.93
N ARG A 221 11.94 12.21 27.62
CA ARG A 221 10.58 12.71 27.86
C ARG A 221 10.11 12.45 29.29
N ARG A 222 10.83 11.64 30.07
CA ARG A 222 10.48 11.33 31.46
C ARG A 222 10.43 12.58 32.32
N LYS A 223 9.59 12.51 33.37
CA LYS A 223 9.54 13.55 34.39
C LYS A 223 10.86 13.57 35.18
N PRO A 224 11.40 14.75 35.53
CA PRO A 224 12.59 14.89 36.35
C PRO A 224 12.63 13.98 37.58
N LYS A 225 11.54 13.95 38.36
CA LYS A 225 11.46 13.12 39.58
C LYS A 225 11.67 11.63 39.31
N ILE A 226 11.02 11.09 38.29
CA ILE A 226 11.13 9.67 37.89
C ILE A 226 12.56 9.38 37.46
N MET A 227 13.14 10.25 36.62
CA MET A 227 14.53 10.10 36.19
C MET A 227 15.51 10.14 37.38
N THR A 228 15.24 10.99 38.38
CA THR A 228 16.04 11.05 39.61
C THR A 228 15.99 9.73 40.37
N GLU A 229 14.80 9.17 40.56
CA GLU A 229 14.59 7.90 41.27
C GLU A 229 15.26 6.74 40.54
N THR A 230 15.14 6.72 39.21
CA THR A 230 15.81 5.74 38.34
C THR A 230 17.33 5.77 38.49
N ILE A 231 17.95 6.96 38.44
CA ILE A 231 19.39 7.11 38.59
C ILE A 231 19.82 6.83 40.05
N ARG A 232 19.10 7.34 41.05
CA ARG A 232 19.41 7.17 42.49
C ARG A 232 19.24 5.74 42.99
N ALA A 233 18.30 4.98 42.43
CA ALA A 233 18.15 3.56 42.75
C ALA A 233 19.36 2.73 42.32
N GLN A 234 20.16 3.25 41.38
CA GLN A 234 21.29 2.54 40.79
C GLN A 234 22.67 3.12 41.19
N ASP A 235 22.77 4.41 41.57
CA ASP A 235 24.01 5.03 42.04
C ASP A 235 23.81 5.90 43.30
N ALA A 236 24.63 5.68 44.33
CA ALA A 236 24.68 6.50 45.54
C ALA A 236 25.67 7.66 45.39
N SER A 237 25.34 8.68 44.56
CA SER A 237 25.61 10.12 44.78
C SER A 237 25.36 10.98 43.52
N SER A 238 24.68 12.11 43.75
CA SER A 238 24.41 13.29 42.88
C SER A 238 23.65 13.08 41.54
N ALA A 239 22.41 13.61 41.49
CA ALA A 239 21.66 13.85 40.27
C ALA A 239 21.06 15.27 40.32
N SER A 240 21.38 16.11 39.34
CA SER A 240 20.84 17.47 39.15
C SER A 240 20.04 17.55 37.86
N LEU A 241 18.84 18.13 37.92
CA LEU A 241 17.85 18.10 36.83
C LEU A 241 17.49 19.48 36.30
N TYR A 242 17.34 19.55 34.98
CA TYR A 242 17.02 20.77 34.24
C TYR A 242 15.67 20.64 33.50
N GLN A 243 14.85 21.70 33.48
CA GLN A 243 13.52 21.75 32.84
C GLN A 243 13.42 22.95 31.88
N THR A 244 13.00 22.75 30.62
CA THR A 244 12.98 23.80 29.58
C THR A 244 11.79 24.77 29.67
N ARG A 245 12.01 26.02 29.23
CA ARG A 245 11.06 27.15 29.30
C ARG A 245 9.92 27.08 28.27
N GLU A 246 10.16 26.45 27.12
CA GLU A 246 9.18 26.24 26.04
C GLU A 246 8.04 25.30 26.43
N ARG A 247 8.34 24.31 27.30
CA ARG A 247 7.33 23.43 27.90
C ARG A 247 6.32 24.22 28.73
N LEU A 248 6.74 25.35 29.33
CA LEU A 248 5.82 26.26 30.00
C LEU A 248 4.99 27.06 28.99
N ALA A 249 5.59 27.65 27.96
CA ALA A 249 4.88 28.52 27.02
C ALA A 249 3.76 27.81 26.23
N VAL A 250 4.03 26.62 25.65
CA VAL A 250 3.01 25.84 24.91
C VAL A 250 1.92 25.35 25.84
N ARG A 251 2.31 24.89 27.04
CA ARG A 251 1.37 24.44 28.09
C ARG A 251 0.47 25.59 28.56
N THR A 252 1.02 26.78 28.77
CA THR A 252 0.25 27.96 29.20
C THR A 252 -0.81 28.35 28.17
N THR A 253 -0.48 28.31 26.87
CA THR A 253 -1.44 28.62 25.80
C THR A 253 -2.63 27.65 25.78
N TRP A 254 -2.40 26.34 25.90
CA TRP A 254 -3.51 25.38 25.96
C TRP A 254 -4.28 25.40 27.27
N LEU A 255 -3.61 25.68 28.40
CA LEU A 255 -4.28 25.89 29.68
C LEU A 255 -5.26 27.07 29.63
N VAL A 256 -4.89 28.17 28.96
CA VAL A 256 -5.79 29.32 28.75
C VAL A 256 -7.01 28.92 27.90
N ASN A 257 -6.80 28.13 26.83
CA ASN A 257 -7.92 27.64 26.01
C ASN A 257 -8.82 26.66 26.77
N PHE A 258 -8.27 25.78 27.60
CA PHE A 258 -9.06 24.88 28.46
C PHE A 258 -9.88 25.64 29.49
N GLU A 259 -9.31 26.67 30.13
CA GLU A 259 -10.05 27.57 31.02
C GLU A 259 -11.20 28.28 30.31
N TYR A 260 -11.00 28.69 29.06
CA TYR A 260 -12.06 29.29 28.26
C TYR A 260 -13.19 28.31 27.95
N ILE A 261 -12.87 27.08 27.51
CA ILE A 261 -13.88 26.05 27.25
C ILE A 261 -14.67 25.77 28.52
N LYS A 262 -13.99 25.62 29.65
CA LYS A 262 -14.61 25.38 30.96
C LYS A 262 -15.57 26.49 31.39
N LYS A 263 -15.27 27.75 31.06
CA LYS A 263 -16.13 28.91 31.36
C LYS A 263 -17.25 29.14 30.34
N SER A 264 -17.23 28.44 29.21
CA SER A 264 -18.22 28.60 28.15
C SER A 264 -19.56 27.96 28.53
N LYS A 265 -20.65 28.43 27.90
CA LYS A 265 -21.98 27.83 28.09
C LYS A 265 -21.96 26.38 27.61
N ASN A 266 -22.29 25.43 28.50
CA ASN A 266 -22.19 23.98 28.27
C ASN A 266 -20.73 23.45 28.17
N GLY A 267 -19.77 24.23 28.68
CA GLY A 267 -18.34 23.89 28.68
C GLY A 267 -18.01 22.60 29.41
N ASP A 268 -18.72 22.30 30.50
CA ASP A 268 -18.50 21.10 31.31
C ASP A 268 -18.64 19.81 30.50
N TYR A 269 -19.63 19.74 29.58
CA TYR A 269 -19.83 18.59 28.70
C TYR A 269 -18.70 18.44 27.67
N ALA A 270 -18.18 19.56 27.16
CA ALA A 270 -17.06 19.54 26.23
C ALA A 270 -15.73 19.18 26.91
N VAL A 271 -15.51 19.64 28.15
CA VAL A 271 -14.35 19.24 28.97
C VAL A 271 -14.39 17.74 29.24
N ARG A 272 -15.57 17.19 29.54
CA ARG A 272 -15.73 15.74 29.76
C ARG A 272 -15.35 14.93 28.54
N PHE A 273 -15.81 15.32 27.35
CA PHE A 273 -15.39 14.67 26.10
C PHE A 273 -13.91 14.89 25.77
N LEU A 274 -13.35 16.07 26.06
CA LEU A 274 -11.92 16.36 25.92
C LEU A 274 -11.06 15.43 26.81
N HIS A 275 -11.49 15.17 28.05
CA HIS A 275 -10.83 14.23 28.95
C HIS A 275 -10.86 12.80 28.40
N ALA A 276 -11.98 12.35 27.85
CA ALA A 276 -12.09 11.05 27.18
C ALA A 276 -11.18 10.98 25.92
N CYS A 277 -11.13 12.04 25.12
CA CYS A 277 -10.24 12.14 23.94
C CYS A 277 -8.76 12.00 24.28
N ALA A 278 -8.36 12.22 25.54
CA ALA A 278 -7.00 11.97 25.99
C ALA A 278 -6.61 10.48 25.93
N PHE A 279 -7.56 9.56 25.76
CA PHE A 279 -7.31 8.11 25.67
C PHE A 279 -7.55 7.52 24.28
N PHE A 280 -8.02 8.34 23.33
CA PHE A 280 -8.27 7.92 21.95
C PHE A 280 -7.06 8.17 21.05
N SER A 281 -7.02 7.50 19.88
CA SER A 281 -6.11 7.87 18.79
C SER A 281 -6.23 9.37 18.42
N PRO A 282 -5.11 10.08 18.17
CA PRO A 282 -5.10 11.53 17.91
C PRO A 282 -5.77 11.93 16.58
N THR A 283 -5.97 10.98 15.67
CA THR A 283 -6.51 11.24 14.34
C THR A 283 -7.87 10.57 14.14
N GLU A 284 -8.76 11.23 13.41
CA GLU A 284 -10.05 10.68 12.97
C GLU A 284 -11.00 10.26 14.11
N ILE A 285 -11.07 11.07 15.17
CA ILE A 285 -12.06 10.94 16.25
C ILE A 285 -13.44 11.26 15.67
N GLN A 286 -14.31 10.26 15.57
CA GLN A 286 -15.63 10.39 14.94
C GLN A 286 -16.62 11.14 15.83
N GLN A 287 -17.57 11.88 15.25
CA GLN A 287 -18.56 12.65 16.01
C GLN A 287 -19.48 11.73 16.84
N GLU A 288 -19.67 10.49 16.41
CA GLU A 288 -20.45 9.42 17.05
C GLU A 288 -19.90 9.03 18.43
N LEU A 289 -18.65 9.38 18.76
CA LEU A 289 -18.07 9.18 20.09
C LEU A 289 -18.63 10.18 21.12
N ILE A 290 -19.25 11.29 20.69
CA ILE A 290 -19.96 12.21 21.59
C ILE A 290 -21.36 11.64 21.85
N ASN A 291 -21.44 10.75 22.84
CA ASN A 291 -22.66 10.00 23.14
C ASN A 291 -22.80 9.73 24.65
N ARG A 292 -23.93 9.13 25.04
CA ARG A 292 -24.31 8.84 26.43
C ARG A 292 -23.52 7.72 27.13
N GLY A 293 -22.76 6.92 26.38
CA GLY A 293 -21.96 5.78 26.87
C GLY A 293 -22.73 4.47 27.07
N LYS A 294 -21.99 3.35 27.06
CA LYS A 294 -22.44 1.99 27.43
C LYS A 294 -21.33 1.29 28.24
N PRO A 295 -21.50 1.03 29.54
CA PRO A 295 -22.63 1.43 30.38
C PRO A 295 -22.79 2.96 30.41
N PRO A 296 -24.01 3.48 30.69
CA PRO A 296 -24.27 4.91 30.69
C PRO A 296 -23.31 5.66 31.61
N ILE A 297 -22.81 6.79 31.14
CA ILE A 297 -21.94 7.67 31.92
C ILE A 297 -22.72 8.16 33.15
N GLY A 298 -22.06 8.21 34.32
CA GLY A 298 -22.67 8.52 35.62
C GLY A 298 -23.14 9.97 35.83
N ASP A 299 -23.42 10.70 34.74
CA ASP A 299 -23.84 12.09 34.73
C ASP A 299 -25.06 12.24 33.82
N ASP A 300 -26.22 12.35 34.49
CA ASP A 300 -27.52 12.47 33.82
C ASP A 300 -27.60 13.74 32.96
N ALA A 301 -27.00 14.85 33.41
CA ALA A 301 -27.05 16.12 32.69
C ALA A 301 -26.25 16.05 31.38
N TYR A 302 -25.07 15.41 31.40
CA TYR A 302 -24.30 15.14 30.19
C TYR A 302 -25.09 14.25 29.22
N ARG A 303 -25.69 13.17 29.72
CA ARG A 303 -26.46 12.22 28.90
C ARG A 303 -27.67 12.88 28.22
N ASP A 304 -28.46 13.62 28.99
CA ASP A 304 -29.63 14.33 28.47
C ASP A 304 -29.22 15.39 27.44
N TYR A 305 -28.05 16.01 27.63
CA TYR A 305 -27.51 16.99 26.70
C TYR A 305 -27.06 16.36 25.38
N VAL A 306 -26.28 15.27 25.40
CA VAL A 306 -25.80 14.63 24.16
C VAL A 306 -26.90 13.91 23.39
N ASP A 307 -27.93 13.41 24.06
CA ASP A 307 -29.12 12.83 23.41
C ASP A 307 -30.03 13.92 22.79
N ALA A 308 -29.83 15.20 23.12
CA ALA A 308 -30.57 16.31 22.50
C ALA A 308 -30.12 16.57 21.04
N PRO A 309 -31.01 17.03 20.14
CA PRO A 309 -30.73 17.13 18.69
C PRO A 309 -29.49 17.92 18.28
N LEU A 310 -29.06 18.89 19.10
CA LEU A 310 -27.90 19.75 18.82
C LEU A 310 -26.75 19.58 19.82
N GLY A 311 -26.91 18.77 20.86
CA GLY A 311 -25.95 18.69 21.97
C GLY A 311 -24.57 18.22 21.53
N SER A 312 -24.52 17.11 20.78
CA SER A 312 -23.27 16.58 20.22
C SER A 312 -22.60 17.57 19.25
N SER A 313 -23.38 18.25 18.42
CA SER A 313 -22.89 19.26 17.47
C SER A 313 -22.34 20.51 18.17
N HIS A 314 -22.93 20.91 19.30
CA HIS A 314 -22.42 22.02 20.11
C HIS A 314 -21.08 21.69 20.77
N ILE A 315 -20.95 20.50 21.35
CA ILE A 315 -19.65 20.03 21.91
C ILE A 315 -18.60 19.98 20.81
N PHE A 316 -18.94 19.41 19.65
CA PHE A 316 -18.06 19.33 18.50
C PHE A 316 -17.56 20.72 18.07
N LYS A 317 -18.48 21.69 17.94
CA LYS A 317 -18.13 23.07 17.56
C LYS A 317 -17.20 23.72 18.59
N LEU A 318 -17.55 23.65 19.87
CA LEU A 318 -16.81 24.30 20.96
C LEU A 318 -15.35 23.83 21.02
N LEU A 319 -15.10 22.54 20.74
CA LEU A 319 -13.75 21.97 20.70
C LEU A 319 -12.94 22.38 19.45
N THR A 320 -13.61 22.74 18.36
CA THR A 320 -12.95 23.22 17.13
C THR A 320 -12.66 24.73 17.12
N ASP A 321 -13.41 25.54 17.86
CA ASP A 321 -13.33 27.01 17.81
C ASP A 321 -11.95 27.55 18.26
N PHE A 322 -11.17 26.79 19.05
CA PHE A 322 -9.87 27.20 19.60
C PHE A 322 -8.66 26.51 18.98
N SER A 323 -8.82 25.84 17.82
CA SER A 323 -7.77 25.06 17.15
C SER A 323 -7.12 23.96 18.02
N LEU A 324 -7.72 23.61 19.17
CA LEU A 324 -7.34 22.45 19.97
C LEU A 324 -7.64 21.15 19.22
N PHE A 325 -8.75 21.15 18.49
CA PHE A 325 -9.11 20.12 17.52
C PHE A 325 -9.20 20.75 16.13
N LYS A 326 -8.70 20.03 15.14
CA LYS A 326 -8.84 20.38 13.72
C LYS A 326 -9.97 19.53 13.14
N LYS A 327 -10.94 20.19 12.50
CA LYS A 327 -11.98 19.51 11.74
C LYS A 327 -11.38 18.93 10.46
N SER A 328 -11.59 17.64 10.23
CA SER A 328 -11.29 16.99 8.95
C SER A 328 -12.43 17.24 7.94
N LYS A 329 -12.17 17.04 6.65
CA LYS A 329 -13.16 17.26 5.57
C LYS A 329 -14.47 16.45 5.75
N ARG A 330 -14.48 15.42 6.59
CA ARG A 330 -15.56 14.42 6.75
C ARG A 330 -16.19 14.35 8.14
N SER A 331 -16.29 15.48 8.84
CA SER A 331 -16.91 15.55 10.19
C SER A 331 -16.22 14.72 11.29
N SER A 332 -14.95 14.35 11.11
CA SER A 332 -14.10 13.83 12.18
C SER A 332 -13.19 14.92 12.76
N LEU A 333 -12.74 14.71 14.00
CA LEU A 333 -11.81 15.57 14.71
C LEU A 333 -10.41 14.97 14.68
N ALA A 334 -9.40 15.83 14.60
CA ALA A 334 -8.01 15.48 14.87
C ALA A 334 -7.50 16.35 16.01
N VAL A 335 -6.81 15.74 16.97
CA VAL A 335 -6.19 16.40 18.12
C VAL A 335 -4.69 16.19 18.06
N HIS A 336 -3.92 17.22 18.40
CA HIS A 336 -2.47 17.07 18.46
C HIS A 336 -2.08 16.20 19.66
N ARG A 337 -1.12 15.27 19.50
CA ARG A 337 -0.69 14.35 20.59
C ARG A 337 -0.29 15.09 21.87
N LEU A 338 0.38 16.23 21.73
CA LEU A 338 0.76 17.08 22.86
C LEU A 338 -0.45 17.65 23.63
N VAL A 339 -1.58 17.93 22.98
CA VAL A 339 -2.81 18.39 23.66
C VAL A 339 -3.34 17.29 24.57
N GLN A 340 -3.40 16.04 24.07
CA GLN A 340 -3.79 14.87 24.87
C GLN A 340 -2.86 14.68 26.07
N GLU A 341 -1.55 14.89 25.89
CA GLU A 341 -0.57 14.80 26.97
C GLU A 341 -0.78 15.88 28.04
N VAL A 342 -1.03 17.13 27.65
CA VAL A 342 -1.33 18.21 28.61
C VAL A 342 -2.63 17.94 29.37
N VAL A 343 -3.66 17.36 28.74
CA VAL A 343 -4.87 16.91 29.45
C VAL A 343 -4.52 15.83 30.48
N ARG A 344 -3.73 14.81 30.10
CA ARG A 344 -3.30 13.74 31.02
C ARG A 344 -2.48 14.26 32.20
N GLU A 345 -1.65 15.29 31.99
CA GLU A 345 -0.88 15.92 33.07
C GLU A 345 -1.71 16.78 34.02
N ASN A 346 -2.88 17.24 33.59
CA ASN A 346 -3.74 18.13 34.37
C ASN A 346 -4.75 17.40 35.25
N PHE A 347 -4.88 16.08 35.15
CA PHE A 347 -5.67 15.30 36.10
C PHE A 347 -5.13 15.50 37.51
N LYS A 348 -6.01 15.88 38.43
CA LYS A 348 -5.64 16.24 39.82
C LYS A 348 -5.36 15.03 40.69
N SER A 349 -5.96 13.89 40.33
CA SER A 349 -5.81 12.61 41.03
C SER A 349 -5.81 11.46 40.03
N ASP A 350 -5.25 10.32 40.44
CA ASP A 350 -5.35 9.07 39.67
C ASP A 350 -6.82 8.63 39.51
N ASP A 351 -7.69 9.00 40.46
CA ASP A 351 -9.12 8.73 40.39
C ASP A 351 -9.80 9.48 39.22
N GLU A 352 -9.47 10.76 39.00
CA GLU A 352 -9.99 11.56 37.88
C GLU A 352 -9.54 10.98 36.52
N LYS A 353 -8.30 10.47 36.47
CA LYS A 353 -7.75 9.78 35.30
C LYS A 353 -8.49 8.47 35.02
N VAL A 354 -8.77 7.67 36.06
CA VAL A 354 -9.54 6.42 35.92
C VAL A 354 -10.97 6.69 35.49
N LEU A 355 -11.65 7.69 36.07
CA LEU A 355 -13.01 8.07 35.67
C LEU A 355 -13.07 8.54 34.21
N SER A 356 -12.08 9.32 33.77
CA SER A 356 -11.99 9.79 32.37
C SER A 356 -11.72 8.64 31.40
N LEU A 357 -10.95 7.63 31.81
CA LEU A 357 -10.75 6.41 31.03
C LEU A 357 -12.03 5.55 30.96
N ILE A 358 -12.78 5.45 32.07
CA ILE A 358 -14.09 4.77 32.09
C ILE A 358 -15.06 5.47 31.13
N ASP A 359 -15.11 6.80 31.14
CA ASP A 359 -15.93 7.57 30.20
C ASP A 359 -15.53 7.27 28.74
N ALA A 360 -14.23 7.22 28.43
CA ALA A 360 -13.73 6.87 27.09
C ALA A 360 -14.15 5.45 26.65
N ILE A 361 -14.02 4.46 27.55
CA ILE A 361 -14.46 3.07 27.34
C ILE A 361 -15.98 3.02 27.09
N SER A 362 -16.76 3.71 27.92
CA SER A 362 -18.21 3.77 27.78
C SER A 362 -18.64 4.41 26.46
N MET A 363 -18.04 5.54 26.07
CA MET A 363 -18.33 6.21 24.80
C MET A 363 -18.00 5.34 23.60
N LEU A 364 -16.84 4.67 23.63
CA LEU A 364 -16.39 3.79 22.56
C LEU A 364 -17.26 2.53 22.44
N SER A 365 -17.62 1.90 23.56
CA SER A 365 -18.51 0.73 23.57
C SER A 365 -19.90 1.07 23.03
N PHE A 366 -20.43 2.25 23.37
CA PHE A 366 -21.69 2.72 22.78
C PHE A 366 -21.57 2.88 21.27
N ALA A 367 -20.49 3.48 20.78
CA ALA A 367 -20.25 3.68 19.36
C ALA A 367 -20.15 2.34 18.59
N PHE A 368 -19.42 1.36 19.13
CA PHE A 368 -19.38 0.00 18.58
C PHE A 368 -20.77 -0.64 18.49
N SER A 369 -21.64 -0.42 19.48
CA SER A 369 -23.01 -0.95 19.48
C SER A 369 -23.95 -0.34 18.43
N LYS A 370 -23.51 0.73 17.75
CA LYS A 370 -24.28 1.46 16.73
C LYS A 370 -23.75 1.27 15.31
N CYS A 371 -22.60 0.64 15.13
CA CYS A 371 -22.05 0.33 13.81
C CYS A 371 -22.13 -1.18 13.50
N PRO A 372 -22.05 -1.57 12.22
CA PRO A 372 -21.89 -2.97 11.83
C PRO A 372 -20.65 -3.59 12.51
N SER A 373 -20.79 -4.81 13.02
CA SER A 373 -19.72 -5.56 13.69
C SER A 373 -19.32 -6.78 12.86
N PRO A 374 -18.05 -7.21 12.86
CA PRO A 374 -17.67 -8.52 12.32
C PRO A 374 -18.52 -9.68 12.85
N ASP A 375 -19.10 -9.54 14.06
CA ASP A 375 -20.02 -10.51 14.65
C ASP A 375 -21.23 -10.79 13.73
N ASP A 376 -21.67 -9.81 12.94
CA ASP A 376 -22.80 -9.92 12.00
C ASP A 376 -22.53 -10.96 10.89
N LEU A 377 -21.25 -11.20 10.56
CA LEU A 377 -20.83 -12.13 9.50
C LEU A 377 -21.03 -13.60 9.89
N LEU A 378 -21.25 -13.91 11.18
CA LEU A 378 -21.54 -15.27 11.65
C LEU A 378 -22.93 -15.76 11.21
N SER A 379 -23.81 -14.84 10.84
CA SER A 379 -25.18 -15.14 10.38
C SER A 379 -25.29 -15.34 8.86
N GLY A 380 -24.19 -15.15 8.10
CA GLY A 380 -24.19 -15.11 6.64
C GLY A 380 -23.58 -16.33 5.93
N ASP A 381 -24.01 -16.57 4.69
CA ASP A 381 -23.54 -17.64 3.78
C ASP A 381 -22.09 -17.47 3.26
N ILE A 382 -21.28 -16.60 3.87
CA ILE A 382 -19.90 -16.26 3.41
C ILE A 382 -18.98 -17.49 3.46
N ALA A 383 -19.24 -18.43 4.38
CA ALA A 383 -18.50 -19.69 4.47
C ALA A 383 -18.72 -20.64 3.27
N LYS A 384 -19.79 -20.44 2.47
CA LYS A 384 -20.07 -21.24 1.26
C LYS A 384 -19.31 -20.75 0.03
N HIS A 385 -18.87 -19.49 0.00
CA HIS A 385 -18.12 -18.90 -1.12
C HIS A 385 -16.62 -18.95 -0.85
N GLN A 386 -16.04 -20.15 -0.97
CA GLN A 386 -14.65 -20.40 -0.61
C GLN A 386 -13.62 -19.83 -1.60
N ASP A 387 -13.99 -19.60 -2.86
CA ASP A 387 -12.96 -19.46 -3.89
C ASP A 387 -12.49 -18.02 -4.15
N ARG A 388 -13.35 -16.98 -4.07
CA ARG A 388 -12.96 -15.55 -4.20
C ARG A 388 -13.99 -14.58 -3.63
N ILE A 389 -13.58 -13.73 -2.69
CA ILE A 389 -14.52 -12.80 -2.03
C ILE A 389 -14.67 -11.50 -2.78
N SER A 390 -13.63 -11.07 -3.49
CA SER A 390 -13.69 -9.90 -4.35
C SER A 390 -14.78 -10.00 -5.43
N ASN A 391 -15.30 -11.19 -5.72
CA ASN A 391 -16.37 -11.43 -6.70
C ASN A 391 -17.77 -11.28 -6.09
N ILE A 392 -17.88 -11.20 -4.78
CA ILE A 392 -19.15 -10.91 -4.10
C ILE A 392 -19.38 -9.40 -4.15
N VAL A 393 -20.63 -8.96 -4.30
CA VAL A 393 -20.99 -7.56 -4.14
C VAL A 393 -20.79 -7.16 -2.68
N ILE A 394 -19.67 -6.52 -2.39
CA ILE A 394 -19.32 -6.03 -1.06
C ILE A 394 -19.64 -4.54 -0.99
N ASN A 395 -20.30 -4.10 0.08
CA ASN A 395 -20.32 -2.67 0.41
C ASN A 395 -18.92 -2.31 0.94
N PRO A 396 -18.12 -1.55 0.18
CA PRO A 396 -16.71 -1.37 0.51
C PRO A 396 -16.50 -0.48 1.73
N SER A 397 -17.57 0.09 2.31
CA SER A 397 -17.53 0.98 3.49
C SER A 397 -18.27 0.44 4.72
N LEU A 398 -18.82 -0.78 4.67
CA LEU A 398 -19.64 -1.38 5.72
C LEU A 398 -18.95 -1.37 7.11
N PHE A 399 -17.69 -1.81 7.17
CA PHE A 399 -16.89 -1.89 8.41
C PHE A 399 -15.93 -0.71 8.58
N TYR A 400 -16.08 0.35 7.77
CA TYR A 400 -15.25 1.55 7.91
C TYR A 400 -15.34 2.18 9.32
N PRO A 401 -16.55 2.42 9.90
CA PRO A 401 -16.65 2.98 11.25
C PRO A 401 -16.05 2.06 12.32
N TRP A 402 -16.34 0.75 12.22
CA TRP A 402 -15.82 -0.27 13.13
C TRP A 402 -14.28 -0.24 13.20
N ARG A 403 -13.60 -0.23 12.05
CA ARG A 403 -12.14 -0.17 12.00
C ARG A 403 -11.58 1.12 12.64
N LYS A 404 -12.24 2.26 12.47
CA LYS A 404 -11.80 3.52 13.10
C LYS A 404 -11.92 3.44 14.62
N PHE A 405 -12.99 2.83 15.12
CA PHE A 405 -13.14 2.58 16.55
C PHE A 405 -12.08 1.60 17.08
N CYS A 406 -11.65 0.61 16.30
CA CYS A 406 -10.53 -0.26 16.67
C CYS A 406 -9.21 0.50 16.86
N LEU A 407 -8.96 1.58 16.11
CA LEU A 407 -7.76 2.42 16.34
C LEU A 407 -7.79 3.12 17.70
N HIS A 408 -8.97 3.59 18.15
CA HIS A 408 -9.11 4.15 19.49
C HIS A 408 -9.01 3.06 20.56
N ALA A 409 -9.56 1.89 20.30
CA ALA A 409 -9.49 0.73 21.18
C ALA A 409 -8.04 0.25 21.38
N GLN A 410 -7.19 0.29 20.35
CA GLN A 410 -5.77 -0.06 20.44
C GLN A 410 -5.01 0.89 21.37
N GLU A 411 -5.30 2.19 21.32
CA GLU A 411 -4.69 3.14 22.26
C GLU A 411 -5.16 2.91 23.71
N ILE A 412 -6.45 2.63 23.90
CA ILE A 412 -6.96 2.25 25.21
C ILE A 412 -6.26 0.98 25.73
N LEU A 413 -6.08 -0.05 24.89
CA LEU A 413 -5.38 -1.28 25.24
C LEU A 413 -3.92 -1.01 25.63
N SER A 414 -3.21 -0.17 24.88
CA SER A 414 -1.83 0.25 25.19
C SER A 414 -1.75 0.90 26.58
N ILE A 415 -2.67 1.81 26.88
CA ILE A 415 -2.72 2.51 28.17
C ILE A 415 -3.09 1.55 29.30
N ILE A 416 -4.06 0.65 29.09
CA ILE A 416 -4.46 -0.38 30.07
C ILE A 416 -3.27 -1.28 30.42
N ASN A 417 -2.48 -1.70 29.42
CA ASN A 417 -1.29 -2.53 29.62
C ASN A 417 -0.15 -1.81 30.37
N SER A 418 -0.13 -0.47 30.35
CA SER A 418 0.86 0.32 31.08
C SER A 418 0.62 0.42 32.60
N PHE A 419 -0.55 0.05 33.10
CA PHE A 419 -0.86 0.10 34.53
C PHE A 419 -0.31 -1.12 35.27
N HIS A 420 0.48 -0.91 36.33
CA HIS A 420 0.99 -1.98 37.21
C HIS A 420 -0.11 -2.72 37.98
N LEU A 421 -1.20 -2.04 38.34
CA LEU A 421 -2.41 -2.62 38.93
C LEU A 421 -3.64 -2.08 38.18
N LEU A 422 -4.48 -3.00 37.68
CA LEU A 422 -5.72 -2.65 37.01
C LEU A 422 -6.80 -2.34 38.05
N ASP A 423 -7.38 -1.14 37.96
CA ASP A 423 -8.52 -0.72 38.78
C ASP A 423 -9.74 -1.61 38.49
N GLU A 424 -10.39 -2.15 39.53
CA GLU A 424 -11.56 -3.03 39.40
C GLU A 424 -12.71 -2.39 38.62
N ARG A 425 -12.81 -1.05 38.61
CA ARG A 425 -13.84 -0.30 37.89
C ARG A 425 -13.67 -0.36 36.36
N ILE A 426 -12.47 -0.66 35.86
CA ILE A 426 -12.16 -0.82 34.44
C ILE A 426 -12.40 -2.27 33.99
N LEU A 427 -12.42 -3.23 34.91
CA LEU A 427 -12.62 -4.64 34.60
C LEU A 427 -14.10 -4.93 34.30
N ILE A 428 -14.65 -4.41 33.20
CA ILE A 428 -16.06 -4.57 32.80
C ILE A 428 -16.19 -5.34 31.47
N PRO A 429 -17.32 -6.06 31.23
CA PRO A 429 -17.55 -6.77 29.97
C PRO A 429 -17.36 -5.91 28.72
N GLU A 430 -17.73 -4.63 28.77
CA GLU A 430 -17.55 -3.68 27.68
C GLU A 430 -16.08 -3.42 27.36
N THR A 431 -15.21 -3.40 28.39
CA THR A 431 -13.75 -3.31 28.19
C THR A 431 -13.22 -4.59 27.56
N ALA A 432 -13.67 -5.74 28.05
CA ALA A 432 -13.28 -7.03 27.48
C ALA A 432 -13.71 -7.17 26.00
N LYS A 433 -14.89 -6.67 25.63
CA LYS A 433 -15.36 -6.64 24.24
C LYS A 433 -14.54 -5.68 23.38
N ILE A 434 -14.23 -4.46 23.85
CA ILE A 434 -13.33 -3.52 23.15
C ILE A 434 -11.95 -4.16 22.88
N VAL A 435 -11.36 -4.82 23.88
CA VAL A 435 -10.07 -5.53 23.74
C VAL A 435 -10.20 -6.69 22.75
N TYR A 436 -11.33 -7.38 22.73
CA TYR A 436 -11.61 -8.43 21.76
C TYR A 436 -11.75 -7.88 20.33
N ASP A 437 -12.42 -6.74 20.13
CA ASP A 437 -12.52 -6.09 18.82
C ASP A 437 -11.15 -5.59 18.33
N CYS A 438 -10.24 -5.17 19.23
CA CYS A 438 -8.82 -4.97 18.88
C CYS A 438 -8.17 -6.26 18.38
N ALA A 439 -8.46 -7.38 19.03
CA ALA A 439 -7.90 -8.66 18.64
C ALA A 439 -8.37 -9.11 17.25
N LEU A 440 -9.63 -8.82 16.90
CA LEU A 440 -10.15 -9.03 15.55
C LEU A 440 -9.42 -8.15 14.54
N ASP A 441 -9.21 -6.85 14.82
CA ASP A 441 -8.49 -5.93 13.92
C ASP A 441 -7.02 -6.33 13.73
N PHE A 442 -6.34 -6.77 14.80
CA PHE A 442 -5.00 -7.35 14.71
C PHE A 442 -5.00 -8.63 13.86
N ASN A 443 -6.01 -9.48 14.01
CA ASN A 443 -6.13 -10.69 13.19
C ASN A 443 -6.33 -10.35 11.71
N ILE A 444 -7.15 -9.35 11.39
CA ILE A 444 -7.36 -8.84 10.03
C ILE A 444 -6.09 -8.29 9.43
N SER A 445 -5.34 -7.54 10.23
CA SER A 445 -4.02 -7.00 9.89
C SER A 445 -2.88 -8.04 9.96
N ASN A 446 -3.22 -9.34 10.05
CA ASN A 446 -2.29 -10.47 10.07
C ASN A 446 -1.29 -10.52 11.24
N LYS A 447 -1.51 -9.68 12.26
CA LYS A 447 -0.79 -9.63 13.54
C LYS A 447 -1.32 -10.70 14.49
N HIS A 448 -1.10 -11.97 14.14
CA HIS A 448 -1.70 -13.11 14.85
C HIS A 448 -1.24 -13.25 16.31
N VAL A 449 -0.02 -12.80 16.63
CA VAL A 449 0.54 -12.88 17.99
C VAL A 449 -0.17 -11.88 18.89
N GLU A 450 -0.26 -10.63 18.44
CA GLU A 450 -0.95 -9.54 19.12
C GLU A 450 -2.44 -9.82 19.25
N ALA A 451 -3.07 -10.41 18.22
CA ALA A 451 -4.44 -10.88 18.28
C ALA A 451 -4.63 -11.92 19.40
N ARG A 452 -3.75 -12.94 19.47
CA ARG A 452 -3.83 -13.98 20.51
C ARG A 452 -3.63 -13.41 21.92
N HIS A 453 -2.64 -12.53 22.10
CA HIS A 453 -2.40 -11.86 23.38
C HIS A 453 -3.62 -11.02 23.81
N SER A 454 -4.21 -10.29 22.87
CA SER A 454 -5.39 -9.44 23.14
C SER A 454 -6.62 -10.28 23.50
N VAL A 455 -6.89 -11.40 22.81
CA VAL A 455 -7.99 -12.32 23.21
C VAL A 455 -7.77 -12.90 24.59
N ASN A 456 -6.56 -13.39 24.88
CA ASN A 456 -6.24 -13.93 26.20
C ASN A 456 -6.43 -12.88 27.30
N PHE A 457 -6.06 -11.63 27.02
CA PHE A 457 -6.27 -10.53 27.94
C PHE A 457 -7.76 -10.19 28.12
N ALA A 458 -8.57 -10.21 27.06
CA ALA A 458 -10.03 -10.04 27.15
C ALA A 458 -10.67 -11.11 28.04
N HIS A 459 -10.29 -12.39 27.89
CA HIS A 459 -10.75 -13.45 28.79
C HIS A 459 -10.27 -13.26 30.23
N LYS A 460 -9.05 -12.75 30.44
CA LYS A 460 -8.49 -12.46 31.76
C LYS A 460 -9.28 -11.34 32.48
N ILE A 461 -9.71 -10.30 31.76
CA ILE A 461 -10.54 -9.22 32.33
C ILE A 461 -11.84 -9.79 32.92
N ILE A 462 -12.48 -10.71 32.21
CA ILE A 462 -13.70 -11.39 32.68
C ILE A 462 -13.43 -12.27 33.89
N SER A 463 -12.36 -13.06 33.89
CA SER A 463 -12.06 -14.01 34.96
C SER A 463 -11.66 -13.33 36.28
N LEU A 464 -10.96 -12.20 36.20
CA LEU A 464 -10.53 -11.43 37.37
C LEU A 464 -11.71 -10.81 38.14
N ARG A 465 -12.84 -10.53 37.48
CA ARG A 465 -13.96 -9.80 38.08
C ARG A 465 -14.81 -10.61 39.07
N ARG A 466 -14.55 -11.90 39.28
CA ARG A 466 -15.43 -12.81 40.06
C ARG A 466 -16.92 -12.74 39.65
N VAL A 467 -17.24 -12.32 38.42
CA VAL A 467 -18.59 -12.37 37.88
C VAL A 467 -18.79 -13.72 37.21
N CYS A 468 -19.73 -14.52 37.72
CA CYS A 468 -20.15 -15.78 37.11
C CYS A 468 -20.92 -15.51 35.80
N LEU A 469 -20.23 -15.09 34.74
CA LEU A 469 -20.80 -15.13 33.39
C LEU A 469 -21.01 -16.59 33.00
N THR A 470 -22.18 -16.90 32.44
CA THR A 470 -22.42 -18.26 31.94
C THR A 470 -21.54 -18.51 30.72
N LYS A 471 -21.29 -19.79 30.37
CA LYS A 471 -20.59 -20.15 29.12
C LYS A 471 -21.32 -19.60 27.87
N VAL A 472 -22.63 -19.35 27.98
CA VAL A 472 -23.43 -18.75 26.90
C VAL A 472 -23.10 -17.27 26.76
N ASP A 473 -23.05 -16.51 27.86
CA ASP A 473 -22.70 -15.09 27.84
C ASP A 473 -21.28 -14.84 27.31
N GLN A 474 -20.33 -15.72 27.66
CA GLN A 474 -18.96 -15.67 27.13
C GLN A 474 -18.90 -15.92 25.61
N LYS A 475 -19.71 -16.86 25.11
CA LYS A 475 -19.83 -17.11 23.66
C LYS A 475 -20.52 -15.96 22.92
N THR A 476 -21.45 -15.25 23.56
CA THR A 476 -22.07 -14.06 22.97
C THR A 476 -21.09 -12.88 22.93
N LEU A 477 -20.22 -12.75 23.94
CA LEU A 477 -19.22 -11.68 24.00
C LEU A 477 -18.05 -11.91 23.03
N PHE A 478 -17.62 -13.17 22.89
CA PHE A 478 -16.48 -13.59 22.07
C PHE A 478 -16.91 -14.69 21.10
N PRO A 479 -17.63 -14.35 20.01
CA PRO A 479 -18.31 -15.34 19.21
C PRO A 479 -17.42 -15.99 18.13
N HIS A 480 -16.29 -15.37 17.75
CA HIS A 480 -15.37 -15.90 16.76
C HIS A 480 -14.24 -16.74 17.36
N GLU A 481 -13.89 -17.81 16.65
CA GLU A 481 -12.64 -18.54 16.85
C GLU A 481 -11.49 -17.83 16.11
N LEU A 482 -10.39 -17.54 16.82
CA LEU A 482 -9.20 -16.91 16.23
C LEU A 482 -8.07 -17.94 16.00
N PRO A 483 -7.37 -17.88 14.85
CA PRO A 483 -7.49 -16.88 13.79
C PRO A 483 -8.77 -17.02 12.95
N LEU A 484 -9.33 -15.90 12.48
CA LEU A 484 -10.48 -15.91 11.60
C LEU A 484 -10.15 -16.67 10.31
N PRO A 485 -11.13 -17.33 9.67
CA PRO A 485 -10.96 -17.85 8.32
C PRO A 485 -10.50 -16.73 7.38
N GLU A 486 -9.55 -17.06 6.48
CA GLU A 486 -8.98 -16.09 5.52
C GLU A 486 -10.07 -15.40 4.70
N SER A 487 -11.16 -16.13 4.41
CA SER A 487 -12.30 -15.59 3.71
C SER A 487 -12.97 -14.44 4.49
N VAL A 488 -13.33 -14.68 5.74
CA VAL A 488 -13.91 -13.65 6.62
C VAL A 488 -12.95 -12.46 6.76
N ARG A 489 -11.65 -12.73 6.91
CA ARG A 489 -10.59 -11.72 7.00
C ARG A 489 -10.58 -10.78 5.80
N ARG A 490 -10.58 -11.35 4.59
CA ARG A 490 -10.59 -10.60 3.32
C ARG A 490 -11.89 -9.84 3.12
N TYR A 491 -13.03 -10.42 3.48
CA TYR A 491 -14.33 -9.73 3.41
C TYR A 491 -14.33 -8.45 4.24
N ILE A 492 -13.89 -8.55 5.50
CA ILE A 492 -13.80 -7.38 6.38
C ILE A 492 -12.78 -6.37 5.82
N PHE A 493 -11.65 -6.86 5.31
CA PHE A 493 -10.62 -6.02 4.70
C PHE A 493 -11.16 -5.17 3.53
N TYR A 494 -11.92 -5.78 2.60
CA TYR A 494 -12.48 -5.05 1.46
C TYR A 494 -13.63 -4.12 1.83
N SER A 495 -14.21 -4.30 3.02
CA SER A 495 -15.40 -3.60 3.50
C SER A 495 -15.11 -2.37 4.34
N TYR A 496 -13.85 -1.98 4.56
CA TYR A 496 -13.51 -0.83 5.41
C TYR A 496 -12.88 0.35 4.66
N THR A 497 -13.03 0.41 3.33
CA THR A 497 -12.57 1.55 2.54
C THR A 497 -13.36 2.82 2.90
N THR A 498 -12.73 3.96 2.71
CA THR A 498 -13.37 5.25 2.97
C THR A 498 -14.59 5.46 2.06
N PRO A 499 -15.75 5.87 2.61
CA PRO A 499 -16.91 6.26 1.81
C PRO A 499 -16.57 7.35 0.79
N ALA A 500 -17.21 7.31 -0.38
CA ALA A 500 -17.07 8.35 -1.41
C ALA A 500 -17.77 9.65 -0.94
N ASP A 501 -17.13 10.80 -1.14
CA ASP A 501 -17.65 12.09 -0.67
C ASP A 501 -18.94 12.47 -1.43
N SER A 502 -20.10 12.38 -0.77
CA SER A 502 -21.32 13.01 -1.26
C SER A 502 -21.28 14.50 -0.91
N CYS A 503 -20.98 15.34 -1.91
CA CYS A 503 -21.06 16.78 -1.79
C CYS A 503 -22.49 17.23 -1.50
N THR A 504 -22.85 17.42 -0.23
CA THR A 504 -24.05 18.16 0.15
C THR A 504 -23.73 19.65 0.21
N SER A 505 -24.33 20.39 -0.71
CA SER A 505 -24.20 21.84 -0.81
C SER A 505 -25.12 22.51 0.22
N ASP A 506 -24.52 23.15 1.23
CA ASP A 506 -25.23 23.97 2.20
C ASP A 506 -25.77 25.24 1.51
N LYS A 507 -27.08 25.22 1.24
CA LYS A 507 -27.85 26.40 0.80
C LYS A 507 -28.26 27.18 2.03
N ASN A 508 -27.62 28.33 2.29
CA ASN A 508 -28.24 29.45 3.01
C ASN A 508 -27.38 30.73 2.92
N ALA A 509 -27.56 31.51 1.85
CA ALA A 509 -27.35 32.96 1.84
C ALA A 509 -27.84 33.54 0.49
N ARG A 510 -29.01 34.19 0.44
CA ARG A 510 -29.44 34.97 -0.73
C ARG A 510 -30.15 36.24 -0.30
N THR A 511 -29.76 37.36 -0.91
CA THR A 511 -30.69 38.41 -1.43
C THR A 511 -30.04 39.61 -2.12
N ARG A 512 -28.70 39.75 -2.23
CA ARG A 512 -28.06 40.88 -2.99
C ARG A 512 -27.24 40.55 -4.25
N PRO A 513 -26.59 39.37 -4.41
CA PRO A 513 -25.71 39.11 -5.57
C PRO A 513 -26.40 38.89 -6.93
N GLU A 514 -27.68 38.47 -6.95
CA GLU A 514 -28.33 38.00 -8.19
C GLU A 514 -28.66 39.11 -9.21
N ALA A 515 -28.94 40.34 -8.75
CA ALA A 515 -29.31 41.43 -9.65
C ALA A 515 -28.13 41.90 -10.52
N LYS A 516 -26.95 42.03 -9.92
CA LYS A 516 -25.72 42.43 -10.63
C LYS A 516 -25.25 41.35 -11.60
N MET A 517 -25.39 40.08 -11.22
CA MET A 517 -25.10 38.93 -12.10
C MET A 517 -25.96 38.97 -13.37
N LYS A 518 -27.29 39.14 -13.23
CA LYS A 518 -28.21 39.21 -14.38
C LYS A 518 -27.92 40.41 -15.29
N GLN A 519 -27.52 41.55 -14.73
CA GLN A 519 -27.15 42.74 -15.51
C GLN A 519 -25.89 42.50 -16.36
N LEU A 520 -24.85 41.90 -15.77
CA LEU A 520 -23.61 41.56 -16.48
C LEU A 520 -23.87 40.52 -17.58
N HIS A 521 -24.70 39.51 -17.30
CA HIS A 521 -25.08 38.51 -18.31
C HIS A 521 -25.86 39.12 -19.47
N ALA A 522 -26.80 40.02 -19.19
CA ALA A 522 -27.53 40.74 -20.24
C ALA A 522 -26.61 41.62 -21.11
N GLN A 523 -25.62 42.28 -20.50
CA GLN A 523 -24.59 43.03 -21.25
C GLN A 523 -23.75 42.11 -22.13
N GLY A 524 -23.37 40.92 -21.62
CA GLY A 524 -22.69 39.90 -22.41
C GLY A 524 -23.46 39.52 -23.67
N ASN A 525 -24.77 39.30 -23.55
CA ASN A 525 -25.63 38.96 -24.69
C ASN A 525 -25.79 40.10 -25.70
N ILE A 526 -25.82 41.37 -25.24
CA ILE A 526 -25.81 42.53 -26.15
C ILE A 526 -24.51 42.56 -26.95
N TYR A 527 -23.35 42.36 -26.29
CA TYR A 527 -22.06 42.33 -26.97
C TYR A 527 -21.95 41.16 -27.96
N PHE A 528 -22.45 39.99 -27.58
CA PHE A 528 -22.51 38.82 -28.45
C PHE A 528 -23.31 39.11 -29.73
N ASN A 529 -24.52 39.65 -29.60
CA ASN A 529 -25.38 39.99 -30.75
C ASN A 529 -24.81 41.14 -31.61
N SER A 530 -23.99 42.02 -31.03
CA SER A 530 -23.29 43.09 -31.76
C SER A 530 -22.02 42.62 -32.49
N GLY A 531 -21.67 41.32 -32.43
CA GLY A 531 -20.48 40.73 -33.04
C GLY A 531 -19.19 40.92 -32.23
N ASN A 532 -19.24 41.51 -31.04
CA ASN A 532 -18.08 41.69 -30.16
C ASN A 532 -17.95 40.52 -29.17
N VAL A 533 -17.49 39.38 -29.68
CA VAL A 533 -17.48 38.09 -28.96
C VAL A 533 -16.48 38.09 -27.79
N HIS A 534 -15.34 38.79 -27.90
CA HIS A 534 -14.38 38.91 -26.80
C HIS A 534 -14.96 39.61 -25.57
N LYS A 535 -15.66 40.74 -25.77
CA LYS A 535 -16.34 41.43 -24.65
C LYS A 535 -17.45 40.57 -24.07
N ALA A 536 -18.17 39.81 -24.89
CA ALA A 536 -19.20 38.89 -24.39
C ALA A 536 -18.64 37.88 -23.37
N ILE A 537 -17.48 37.28 -23.65
CA ILE A 537 -16.78 36.35 -22.73
C ILE A 537 -16.35 37.05 -21.44
N GLU A 538 -15.83 38.27 -21.53
CA GLU A 538 -15.41 39.07 -20.37
C GLU A 538 -16.60 39.34 -19.43
N PHE A 539 -17.73 39.78 -19.98
CA PHE A 539 -18.95 40.03 -19.22
C PHE A 539 -19.57 38.76 -18.65
N CYS A 540 -19.57 37.63 -19.38
CA CYS A 540 -20.03 36.34 -18.87
C CYS A 540 -19.12 35.82 -17.73
N SER A 541 -17.80 35.94 -17.87
CA SER A 541 -16.85 35.54 -16.83
C SER A 541 -16.97 36.41 -15.59
N SER A 542 -17.17 37.72 -15.77
CA SER A 542 -17.44 38.66 -14.68
C SER A 542 -18.77 38.36 -13.98
N ALA A 543 -19.79 37.95 -14.72
CA ALA A 543 -21.07 37.52 -14.14
C ALA A 543 -20.91 36.27 -13.27
N MET A 544 -20.11 35.28 -13.72
CA MET A 544 -19.79 34.08 -12.94
C MET A 544 -18.99 34.38 -11.67
N ALA A 545 -18.07 35.35 -11.72
CA ALA A 545 -17.26 35.74 -10.56
C ALA A 545 -18.10 36.39 -9.43
N VAL A 546 -19.23 37.02 -9.78
CA VAL A 546 -20.14 37.68 -8.83
C VAL A 546 -21.27 36.74 -8.37
N ALA A 547 -21.47 35.61 -9.05
CA ALA A 547 -22.57 34.69 -8.78
C ALA A 547 -22.34 33.91 -7.47
N SER A 548 -23.29 34.04 -6.53
CA SER A 548 -23.33 33.22 -5.30
C SER A 548 -23.90 31.82 -5.53
N SER A 549 -24.49 31.57 -6.71
CA SER A 549 -25.04 30.28 -7.11
C SER A 549 -24.68 29.98 -8.56
N PHE A 550 -24.45 28.71 -8.86
CA PHE A 550 -24.08 28.25 -10.19
C PHE A 550 -25.22 28.44 -11.21
N ASP A 551 -25.09 29.43 -12.11
CA ASP A 551 -26.05 29.67 -13.20
C ASP A 551 -25.56 29.03 -14.51
N LEU A 552 -26.30 28.01 -14.94
CA LEU A 552 -26.00 27.19 -16.11
C LEU A 552 -26.12 27.96 -17.43
N LYS A 553 -26.97 28.99 -17.49
CA LYS A 553 -27.23 29.74 -18.74
C LYS A 553 -26.03 30.57 -19.17
N ILE A 554 -25.29 31.12 -18.20
CA ILE A 554 -24.07 31.91 -18.44
C ILE A 554 -22.96 31.05 -19.04
N LEU A 555 -22.84 29.80 -18.56
CA LEU A 555 -21.90 28.83 -19.12
C LEU A 555 -22.23 28.48 -20.57
N CYS A 556 -23.51 28.30 -20.89
CA CYS A 556 -23.95 28.08 -22.27
C CYS A 556 -23.53 29.21 -23.20
N ASP A 557 -23.89 30.43 -22.84
CA ASP A 557 -23.64 31.60 -23.68
C ASP A 557 -22.13 31.87 -23.83
N ARG A 558 -21.34 31.60 -22.78
CA ARG A 558 -19.87 31.74 -22.84
C ARG A 558 -19.21 30.68 -23.69
N ALA A 559 -19.60 29.41 -23.59
CA ALA A 559 -19.03 28.37 -24.45
C ALA A 559 -19.43 28.55 -25.92
N LEU A 560 -20.62 29.07 -26.22
CA LEU A 560 -20.97 29.47 -27.59
C LEU A 560 -20.07 30.61 -28.10
N ALA A 561 -19.77 31.59 -27.25
CA ALA A 561 -18.81 32.64 -27.58
C ALA A 561 -17.39 32.09 -27.83
N TYR A 562 -16.94 31.11 -27.05
CA TYR A 562 -15.66 30.43 -27.29
C TYR A 562 -15.65 29.66 -28.61
N ILE A 563 -16.74 28.99 -28.98
CA ILE A 563 -16.88 28.29 -30.27
C ILE A 563 -16.72 29.29 -31.44
N ASN A 564 -17.35 30.46 -31.36
CA ASN A 564 -17.24 31.51 -32.39
C ASN A 564 -15.83 32.09 -32.53
N LEU A 565 -14.98 31.97 -31.50
CA LEU A 565 -13.58 32.40 -31.51
C LEU A 565 -12.60 31.25 -31.81
N HIS A 566 -13.10 30.05 -32.17
CA HIS A 566 -12.28 28.85 -32.34
C HIS A 566 -11.49 28.43 -31.08
N GLN A 567 -11.94 28.87 -29.90
CA GLN A 567 -11.36 28.52 -28.59
C GLN A 567 -12.03 27.24 -28.05
N TYR A 568 -11.87 26.15 -28.79
CA TYR A 568 -12.65 24.93 -28.56
C TYR A 568 -12.33 24.21 -27.24
N ARG A 569 -11.10 24.32 -26.71
CA ARG A 569 -10.74 23.73 -25.41
C ARG A 569 -11.48 24.39 -24.25
N ASP A 570 -11.62 25.70 -24.28
CA ASP A 570 -12.35 26.46 -23.26
C ASP A 570 -13.85 26.20 -23.35
N ALA A 571 -14.38 26.12 -24.58
CA ALA A 571 -15.77 25.70 -24.82
C ALA A 571 -16.05 24.29 -24.28
N LEU A 572 -15.12 23.35 -24.52
CA LEU A 572 -15.23 21.97 -24.02
C LEU A 572 -15.27 21.95 -22.49
N ALA A 573 -14.36 22.66 -21.82
CA ALA A 573 -14.32 22.73 -20.36
C ALA A 573 -15.63 23.28 -19.76
N ASP A 574 -16.19 24.34 -20.35
CA ASP A 574 -17.47 24.91 -19.91
C ASP A 574 -18.65 23.95 -20.16
N SER A 575 -18.65 23.22 -21.28
CA SER A 575 -19.67 22.19 -21.58
C SER A 575 -19.61 21.00 -20.61
N GLU A 576 -18.41 20.56 -20.22
CA GLU A 576 -18.24 19.47 -19.24
C GLU A 576 -18.68 19.90 -17.85
N LYS A 577 -18.37 21.14 -17.47
CA LYS A 577 -18.85 21.73 -16.21
C LYS A 577 -20.37 21.85 -16.18
N TYR A 578 -20.99 22.15 -17.31
CA TYR A 578 -22.45 22.16 -17.46
C TYR A 578 -23.03 20.75 -17.24
N LEU A 579 -22.51 19.75 -17.94
CA LEU A 579 -22.99 18.37 -17.87
C LEU A 579 -22.80 17.73 -16.48
N LEU A 580 -21.76 18.11 -15.75
CA LEU A 580 -21.56 17.72 -14.35
C LEU A 580 -22.72 18.13 -13.43
N GLN A 581 -23.38 19.26 -13.72
CA GLN A 581 -24.49 19.77 -12.92
C GLN A 581 -25.85 19.35 -13.49
N ARG A 582 -25.95 19.15 -14.81
CA ARG A 582 -27.14 18.62 -15.48
C ARG A 582 -26.75 17.53 -16.50
N PRO A 583 -26.66 16.26 -16.06
CA PRO A 583 -26.19 15.15 -16.89
C PRO A 583 -27.19 14.68 -17.97
N VAL A 584 -28.38 15.29 -18.04
CA VAL A 584 -29.45 14.92 -18.99
C VAL A 584 -29.97 16.19 -19.65
N CYS A 585 -29.20 16.76 -20.59
CA CYS A 585 -29.59 17.97 -21.29
C CYS A 585 -29.06 18.00 -22.73
N TRP A 586 -29.96 18.24 -23.69
CA TRP A 586 -29.58 18.28 -25.10
C TRP A 586 -28.59 19.42 -25.40
N LEU A 587 -28.74 20.59 -24.77
CA LEU A 587 -27.91 21.77 -25.06
C LEU A 587 -26.46 21.57 -24.62
N GLY A 588 -26.24 20.96 -23.44
CA GLY A 588 -24.89 20.65 -22.96
C GLY A 588 -24.17 19.67 -23.89
N TYR A 589 -24.88 18.64 -24.35
CA TYR A 589 -24.34 17.69 -25.34
C TYR A 589 -24.09 18.34 -26.71
N ALA A 590 -24.99 19.18 -27.19
CA ALA A 590 -24.83 19.88 -28.47
C ALA A 590 -23.59 20.80 -28.46
N MET A 591 -23.36 21.54 -27.38
CA MET A 591 -22.17 22.38 -27.24
C MET A 591 -20.89 21.54 -27.14
N LYS A 592 -20.92 20.45 -26.38
CA LYS A 592 -19.79 19.52 -26.29
C LYS A 592 -19.45 18.93 -27.65
N ALA A 593 -20.46 18.54 -28.42
CA ALA A 593 -20.30 18.05 -29.79
C ALA A 593 -19.63 19.10 -30.70
N LEU A 594 -20.11 20.34 -30.68
CA LEU A 594 -19.53 21.44 -31.47
C LEU A 594 -18.07 21.74 -31.09
N ALA A 595 -17.76 21.75 -29.79
CA ALA A 595 -16.39 21.97 -29.33
C ALA A 595 -15.45 20.82 -29.77
N LEU A 596 -15.89 19.57 -29.63
CA LEU A 596 -15.13 18.40 -30.07
C LEU A 596 -14.92 18.36 -31.58
N HIS A 597 -15.94 18.76 -32.35
CA HIS A 597 -15.81 18.90 -33.80
C HIS A 597 -14.73 19.93 -34.16
N GLY A 598 -14.71 21.08 -33.48
CA GLY A 598 -13.65 22.08 -33.65
C GLY A 598 -12.25 21.61 -33.26
N LEU A 599 -12.13 20.62 -32.37
CA LEU A 599 -10.87 19.95 -32.02
C LEU A 599 -10.49 18.80 -32.96
N ASN A 600 -11.25 18.60 -34.04
CA ASN A 600 -11.10 17.49 -34.99
C ASN A 600 -11.29 16.09 -34.35
N MET A 601 -12.06 16.00 -33.27
CA MET A 601 -12.44 14.74 -32.60
C MET A 601 -13.81 14.28 -33.13
N ILE A 602 -13.86 13.92 -34.41
CA ILE A 602 -15.13 13.77 -35.17
C ILE A 602 -16.03 12.66 -34.58
N TRP A 603 -15.44 11.56 -34.11
CA TRP A 603 -16.19 10.43 -33.54
C TRP A 603 -16.83 10.78 -32.19
N ASP A 604 -16.07 11.40 -31.28
CA ASP A 604 -16.62 11.90 -30.02
C ASP A 604 -17.67 12.98 -30.26
N ALA A 605 -17.43 13.88 -31.22
CA ALA A 605 -18.39 14.90 -31.63
C ALA A 605 -19.70 14.27 -32.12
N SER A 606 -19.61 13.26 -32.98
CA SER A 606 -20.76 12.53 -33.53
C SER A 606 -21.56 11.80 -32.44
N ARG A 607 -20.87 11.18 -31.47
CA ARG A 607 -21.50 10.56 -30.30
C ARG A 607 -22.30 11.56 -29.48
N PHE A 608 -21.71 12.71 -29.14
CA PHE A 608 -22.40 13.73 -28.35
C PHE A 608 -23.50 14.44 -29.15
N ALA A 609 -23.34 14.55 -30.47
CA ALA A 609 -24.40 15.04 -31.36
C ALA A 609 -25.62 14.10 -31.35
N ALA A 610 -25.39 12.78 -31.38
CA ALA A 610 -26.45 11.78 -31.23
C ALA A 610 -27.14 11.88 -29.85
N LEU A 611 -26.38 11.97 -28.76
CA LEU A 611 -26.97 12.22 -27.42
C LEU A 611 -27.80 13.51 -27.35
N ALA A 612 -27.38 14.58 -28.03
CA ALA A 612 -28.15 15.81 -28.12
C ALA A 612 -29.49 15.60 -28.86
N PHE A 613 -29.47 14.86 -29.96
CA PHE A 613 -30.66 14.49 -30.72
C PHE A 613 -31.62 13.60 -29.93
N CYS A 614 -31.08 12.62 -29.18
CA CYS A 614 -31.87 11.75 -28.31
C CYS A 614 -32.71 12.54 -27.29
N HIS A 615 -32.12 13.58 -26.69
CA HIS A 615 -32.82 14.44 -25.72
C HIS A 615 -33.67 15.55 -26.35
N ASN A 616 -33.41 15.92 -27.60
CA ASN A 616 -34.22 16.88 -28.35
C ASN A 616 -34.21 16.55 -29.85
N GLN A 617 -35.26 15.89 -30.32
CA GLN A 617 -35.38 15.48 -31.72
C GLN A 617 -35.39 16.64 -32.72
N ASN A 618 -35.69 17.87 -32.28
CA ASN A 618 -35.68 19.04 -33.15
C ASN A 618 -34.31 19.74 -33.22
N VAL A 619 -33.26 19.21 -32.60
CA VAL A 619 -31.93 19.87 -32.59
C VAL A 619 -31.36 20.09 -34.01
N PHE A 620 -31.67 19.21 -34.96
CA PHE A 620 -31.31 19.35 -36.39
C PHE A 620 -32.20 20.35 -37.17
N ARG A 621 -33.17 20.98 -36.51
CA ARG A 621 -34.10 21.94 -37.15
C ARG A 621 -34.07 23.30 -36.47
N ASP A 622 -33.90 23.32 -35.15
CA ASP A 622 -34.10 24.52 -34.34
C ASP A 622 -32.79 25.17 -33.87
N TYR A 623 -31.63 24.49 -33.96
CA TYR A 623 -30.37 24.99 -33.42
C TYR A 623 -29.28 25.18 -34.50
N GLN A 624 -29.24 26.37 -35.10
CA GLN A 624 -28.41 26.71 -36.27
C GLN A 624 -26.94 26.26 -36.21
N PRO A 625 -26.15 26.54 -35.14
CA PRO A 625 -24.76 26.11 -35.09
C PRO A 625 -24.58 24.60 -35.24
N PHE A 626 -25.54 23.83 -34.71
CA PHE A 626 -25.54 22.38 -34.77
C PHE A 626 -25.96 21.86 -36.14
N ILE A 627 -26.91 22.52 -36.79
CA ILE A 627 -27.36 22.20 -38.16
C ILE A 627 -26.22 22.38 -39.16
N GLU A 628 -25.54 23.52 -39.09
CA GLU A 628 -24.41 23.85 -39.96
C GLU A 628 -23.29 22.81 -39.86
N THR A 629 -23.07 22.26 -38.66
CA THR A 629 -21.97 21.32 -38.38
C THR A 629 -22.34 19.86 -38.63
N PHE A 630 -23.53 19.42 -38.22
CA PHE A 630 -23.89 17.99 -38.15
C PHE A 630 -25.01 17.56 -39.10
N SER A 631 -25.43 18.39 -40.07
CA SER A 631 -26.54 18.08 -41.00
C SER A 631 -26.48 16.71 -41.68
N ALA A 632 -25.27 16.19 -41.97
CA ALA A 632 -25.09 14.87 -42.58
C ALA A 632 -25.34 13.70 -41.61
N LEU A 633 -25.35 13.95 -40.30
CA LEU A 633 -25.44 12.93 -39.25
C LEU A 633 -26.86 12.43 -39.02
N GLU A 634 -27.88 13.27 -39.23
CA GLU A 634 -29.30 12.93 -38.95
C GLU A 634 -29.72 11.63 -39.66
N ARG A 635 -29.26 11.40 -40.90
CA ARG A 635 -29.58 10.20 -41.69
C ARG A 635 -28.80 8.94 -41.29
N ARG A 636 -27.83 9.08 -40.38
CA ARG A 636 -26.93 8.02 -39.92
C ARG A 636 -27.27 7.54 -38.51
N ILE A 637 -28.17 8.24 -37.81
CA ILE A 637 -28.66 7.87 -36.48
C ILE A 637 -29.84 6.89 -36.63
N TYR A 638 -29.71 5.74 -35.98
CA TYR A 638 -30.69 4.66 -35.96
C TYR A 638 -31.13 4.41 -34.53
N ILE A 639 -32.40 4.70 -34.22
CA ILE A 639 -32.97 4.44 -32.90
C ILE A 639 -33.44 3.00 -32.84
N CYS A 640 -32.96 2.26 -31.85
CA CYS A 640 -33.22 0.85 -31.66
C CYS A 640 -33.86 0.58 -30.30
N ASN A 641 -35.03 -0.06 -30.32
CA ASN A 641 -35.81 -0.41 -29.13
C ASN A 641 -36.19 -1.90 -29.07
N CYS A 642 -35.77 -2.72 -30.04
CA CYS A 642 -35.98 -4.17 -30.02
C CYS A 642 -34.85 -4.94 -30.73
N SER A 643 -34.73 -6.22 -30.41
CA SER A 643 -33.70 -7.14 -30.94
C SER A 643 -33.69 -7.24 -32.48
N THR A 644 -34.88 -7.25 -33.10
CA THR A 644 -35.03 -7.35 -34.56
C THR A 644 -34.46 -6.12 -35.28
N LEU A 645 -34.71 -4.92 -34.74
CA LEU A 645 -34.17 -3.68 -35.30
C LEU A 645 -32.65 -3.61 -35.12
N LEU A 646 -32.13 -3.99 -33.96
CA LEU A 646 -30.68 -4.02 -33.71
C LEU A 646 -29.99 -4.92 -34.74
N THR A 647 -30.49 -6.14 -34.88
CA THR A 647 -29.98 -7.12 -35.84
C THR A 647 -30.03 -6.53 -37.25
N TYR A 648 -31.17 -6.00 -37.67
CA TYR A 648 -31.32 -5.37 -38.99
C TYR A 648 -30.31 -4.23 -39.23
N PHE A 649 -30.12 -3.32 -38.27
CA PHE A 649 -29.18 -2.19 -38.42
C PHE A 649 -27.72 -2.63 -38.46
N LEU A 650 -27.35 -3.68 -37.71
CA LEU A 650 -26.02 -4.28 -37.77
C LEU A 650 -25.73 -4.84 -39.17
N PHE A 651 -26.67 -5.60 -39.74
CA PHE A 651 -26.51 -6.22 -41.06
C PHE A 651 -26.75 -5.27 -42.24
N LYS A 652 -27.34 -4.09 -42.01
CA LYS A 652 -27.57 -3.11 -43.08
C LYS A 652 -26.24 -2.56 -43.61
N PRO A 653 -25.96 -2.69 -44.92
CA PRO A 653 -24.74 -2.13 -45.52
C PRO A 653 -24.78 -0.61 -45.45
N VAL A 654 -23.61 -0.01 -45.23
CA VAL A 654 -23.44 1.44 -45.34
C VAL A 654 -23.58 1.80 -46.83
N SER A 655 -24.66 2.50 -47.19
CA SER A 655 -25.06 2.73 -48.58
C SER A 655 -24.14 3.66 -49.37
N ASP A 656 -23.25 4.39 -48.68
CA ASP A 656 -22.31 5.32 -49.31
C ASP A 656 -20.92 4.69 -49.41
N SER A 657 -20.56 4.24 -50.61
CA SER A 657 -19.21 3.78 -50.98
C SER A 657 -18.13 4.88 -50.93
N GLN A 658 -18.48 6.06 -50.42
CA GLN A 658 -17.60 7.23 -50.19
C GLN A 658 -17.71 7.77 -48.75
N ALA A 659 -18.02 6.94 -47.75
CA ALA A 659 -17.78 7.35 -46.37
C ALA A 659 -16.26 7.61 -46.22
N ALA A 660 -15.85 8.87 -46.36
CA ALA A 660 -14.53 9.33 -45.93
C ALA A 660 -14.34 8.79 -44.52
N SER A 661 -13.16 8.25 -44.21
CA SER A 661 -12.82 7.64 -42.92
C SER A 661 -13.05 8.55 -41.70
N GLU A 662 -13.43 9.80 -41.93
CA GLU A 662 -13.62 10.86 -40.98
C GLU A 662 -14.98 10.83 -40.26
N ILE A 663 -16.08 10.39 -40.90
CA ILE A 663 -17.44 10.41 -40.29
C ILE A 663 -17.96 8.99 -40.07
N PRO A 664 -18.56 8.68 -38.90
CA PRO A 664 -19.15 7.36 -38.65
C PRO A 664 -20.18 6.96 -39.72
N GLY A 665 -20.16 5.70 -40.14
CA GLY A 665 -21.10 5.14 -41.10
C GLY A 665 -22.49 4.96 -40.50
N LYS A 666 -22.57 4.43 -39.28
CA LYS A 666 -23.82 4.19 -38.54
C LYS A 666 -23.67 4.63 -37.08
N ILE A 667 -24.70 5.25 -36.52
CA ILE A 667 -24.82 5.51 -35.09
C ILE A 667 -26.09 4.83 -34.61
N ILE A 668 -25.94 3.81 -33.78
CA ILE A 668 -27.07 3.01 -33.27
C ILE A 668 -27.31 3.44 -31.83
N GLU A 669 -28.39 4.18 -31.62
CA GLU A 669 -28.90 4.54 -30.31
C GLU A 669 -29.76 3.39 -29.78
N ILE A 670 -29.44 2.89 -28.60
CA ILE A 670 -30.08 1.72 -28.02
C ILE A 670 -30.78 2.13 -26.72
N GLU A 671 -32.10 1.98 -26.71
CA GLU A 671 -32.91 2.22 -25.51
C GLU A 671 -32.64 1.15 -24.44
N PRO A 672 -32.83 1.45 -23.13
CA PRO A 672 -32.68 0.45 -22.07
C PRO A 672 -33.45 -0.85 -22.35
N GLY A 673 -32.76 -1.99 -22.28
CA GLY A 673 -33.31 -3.30 -22.60
C GLY A 673 -32.25 -4.38 -22.78
N ASP A 674 -32.71 -5.62 -22.94
CA ASP A 674 -31.89 -6.80 -23.24
C ASP A 674 -32.16 -7.24 -24.70
N TYR A 675 -31.12 -7.20 -25.53
CA TYR A 675 -31.19 -7.36 -26.97
C TYR A 675 -30.43 -8.62 -27.40
N ASN A 676 -31.10 -9.53 -28.09
CA ASN A 676 -30.48 -10.73 -28.65
C ASN A 676 -30.20 -10.53 -30.14
N VAL A 677 -28.94 -10.71 -30.54
CA VAL A 677 -28.51 -10.71 -31.94
C VAL A 677 -28.38 -12.17 -32.39
N ASN A 678 -29.33 -12.62 -33.22
CA ASN A 678 -29.37 -13.99 -33.74
C ASN A 678 -29.21 -13.99 -35.28
N VAL A 679 -28.59 -15.04 -35.81
CA VAL A 679 -28.24 -15.17 -37.23
C VAL A 679 -29.30 -15.94 -38.04
N ASP A 680 -30.27 -16.60 -37.37
CA ASP A 680 -31.22 -17.56 -37.97
C ASP A 680 -32.07 -17.03 -39.15
N HIS A 681 -32.19 -15.71 -39.29
CA HIS A 681 -33.09 -15.06 -40.24
C HIS A 681 -32.39 -14.33 -41.40
N TYR A 682 -31.06 -14.37 -41.51
CA TYR A 682 -30.32 -13.65 -42.55
C TYR A 682 -29.78 -14.59 -43.65
N PRO A 683 -30.01 -14.30 -44.95
CA PRO A 683 -29.60 -15.18 -46.03
C PRO A 683 -28.07 -15.32 -46.11
N MET A 684 -27.61 -16.57 -46.23
CA MET A 684 -26.20 -17.03 -46.34
C MET A 684 -25.40 -16.45 -47.52
N THR A 685 -25.96 -15.48 -48.26
CA THR A 685 -25.37 -14.85 -49.46
C THR A 685 -24.83 -13.44 -49.20
N SER A 686 -24.84 -12.96 -47.94
CA SER A 686 -24.32 -11.63 -47.58
C SER A 686 -22.78 -11.58 -47.57
N PRO A 687 -22.14 -10.54 -48.16
CA PRO A 687 -20.67 -10.42 -48.23
C PRO A 687 -19.98 -10.17 -46.88
N PHE A 688 -20.76 -10.00 -45.80
CA PHE A 688 -20.26 -9.85 -44.43
C PHE A 688 -20.09 -11.19 -43.69
N PHE A 689 -20.42 -12.31 -44.34
CA PHE A 689 -20.21 -13.66 -43.80
C PHE A 689 -18.81 -14.17 -44.12
N ILE A 690 -18.08 -14.58 -43.08
CA ILE A 690 -16.93 -15.47 -43.20
C ILE A 690 -17.28 -16.73 -42.44
N ILE A 691 -17.35 -17.88 -43.12
CA ILE A 691 -17.53 -19.17 -42.47
C ILE A 691 -16.19 -19.53 -41.80
N ARG A 692 -16.11 -19.36 -40.47
CA ARG A 692 -15.05 -19.96 -39.64
C ARG A 692 -15.68 -21.06 -38.80
N LEU A 693 -15.77 -22.27 -39.34
CA LEU A 693 -16.34 -23.41 -38.60
C LEU A 693 -15.61 -23.58 -37.25
N PRO A 694 -16.33 -23.68 -36.11
CA PRO A 694 -17.78 -23.90 -35.99
C PRO A 694 -18.66 -22.65 -35.75
N TYR A 695 -18.15 -21.41 -35.83
CA TYR A 695 -18.87 -20.18 -35.45
C TYR A 695 -19.18 -19.26 -36.65
N PHE A 696 -20.20 -18.41 -36.51
CA PHE A 696 -20.50 -17.36 -37.48
C PHE A 696 -19.75 -16.07 -37.14
N ALA A 697 -19.15 -15.42 -38.14
CA ALA A 697 -18.48 -14.14 -37.96
C ALA A 697 -19.30 -12.98 -38.54
N LEU A 698 -19.43 -11.89 -37.79
CA LEU A 698 -20.07 -10.64 -38.21
C LEU A 698 -19.05 -9.51 -38.26
N SER A 699 -18.83 -8.93 -39.44
CA SER A 699 -18.02 -7.72 -39.58
C SER A 699 -18.81 -6.50 -39.09
N ILE A 700 -18.27 -5.80 -38.09
CA ILE A 700 -18.83 -4.55 -37.55
C ILE A 700 -17.79 -3.45 -37.76
N ASP A 701 -18.09 -2.55 -38.70
CA ASP A 701 -17.20 -1.46 -39.08
C ASP A 701 -17.96 -0.14 -39.20
N ASP A 702 -17.24 0.97 -38.96
CA ASP A 702 -17.72 2.35 -39.05
C ASP A 702 -18.98 2.62 -38.21
N CYS A 703 -19.06 2.04 -37.01
CA CYS A 703 -20.27 2.05 -36.20
C CYS A 703 -20.04 2.65 -34.80
N ILE A 704 -20.99 3.46 -34.34
CA ILE A 704 -21.09 3.90 -32.94
C ILE A 704 -22.27 3.18 -32.27
N PHE A 705 -22.03 2.48 -31.17
CA PHE A 705 -23.05 1.97 -30.27
C PHE A 705 -23.25 2.95 -29.12
N LEU A 706 -24.49 3.37 -28.87
CA LEU A 706 -24.78 4.37 -27.85
C LEU A 706 -25.97 3.95 -27.01
N GLY A 707 -25.71 3.55 -25.75
CA GLY A 707 -26.76 3.42 -24.75
C GLY A 707 -27.26 4.81 -24.33
N VAL A 708 -28.59 5.00 -24.38
CA VAL A 708 -29.23 6.29 -24.09
C VAL A 708 -29.09 6.69 -22.60
N ASP A 709 -29.03 5.71 -21.70
CA ASP A 709 -28.76 5.94 -20.29
C ASP A 709 -27.25 5.92 -20.01
N ASN A 710 -26.82 6.63 -18.96
CA ASN A 710 -25.44 6.65 -18.49
C ASN A 710 -25.07 5.38 -17.70
N SER A 711 -26.02 4.50 -17.42
CA SER A 711 -25.77 3.22 -16.78
C SER A 711 -25.42 2.14 -17.81
N LYS A 712 -24.21 1.58 -17.74
CA LYS A 712 -23.82 0.50 -18.65
C LYS A 712 -24.65 -0.78 -18.52
N SER A 713 -25.30 -1.00 -17.38
CA SER A 713 -26.14 -2.18 -17.13
C SER A 713 -27.56 -2.05 -17.68
N SER A 714 -27.98 -0.87 -18.15
CA SER A 714 -29.34 -0.66 -18.65
C SER A 714 -29.52 -1.20 -20.08
N VAL A 715 -28.43 -1.29 -20.86
CA VAL A 715 -28.43 -1.80 -22.23
C VAL A 715 -27.53 -3.01 -22.30
N VAL A 716 -28.12 -4.18 -22.56
CA VAL A 716 -27.39 -5.44 -22.72
C VAL A 716 -27.59 -5.95 -24.14
N VAL A 717 -26.51 -6.20 -24.86
CA VAL A 717 -26.50 -6.79 -26.20
C VAL A 717 -25.85 -8.16 -26.12
N ARG A 718 -26.64 -9.20 -26.42
CA ARG A 718 -26.24 -10.60 -26.38
C ARG A 718 -25.96 -11.11 -27.78
N PHE A 719 -24.75 -11.62 -27.98
CA PHE A 719 -24.31 -12.28 -29.18
C PHE A 719 -24.29 -13.78 -28.93
N ASN A 720 -25.17 -14.50 -29.61
CA ASN A 720 -25.28 -15.96 -29.52
C ASN A 720 -24.57 -16.60 -30.71
N GLU A 721 -23.57 -17.46 -30.44
CA GLU A 721 -22.80 -18.20 -31.46
C GLU A 721 -22.14 -17.32 -32.54
N LEU A 722 -21.74 -16.10 -32.16
CA LEU A 722 -21.27 -15.07 -33.09
C LEU A 722 -19.96 -14.43 -32.65
N VAL A 723 -18.98 -14.45 -33.54
CA VAL A 723 -17.74 -13.68 -33.42
C VAL A 723 -17.92 -12.32 -34.07
N CYS A 724 -17.77 -11.24 -33.31
CA CYS A 724 -17.80 -9.87 -33.82
C CYS A 724 -16.40 -9.48 -34.28
N ILE A 725 -16.22 -9.20 -35.58
CA ILE A 725 -14.94 -8.81 -36.16
C ILE A 725 -14.95 -7.31 -36.50
N CYS A 726 -13.98 -6.56 -36.01
CA CYS A 726 -13.78 -5.16 -36.42
C CYS A 726 -12.53 -5.03 -37.29
N GLY A 727 -12.71 -4.62 -38.54
CA GLY A 727 -11.63 -4.35 -39.50
C GLY A 727 -11.19 -2.89 -39.56
N ARG A 728 -12.08 -1.96 -39.18
CA ARG A 728 -11.89 -0.51 -39.28
C ARG A 728 -12.15 0.17 -37.94
N GLN A 729 -13.06 1.13 -37.86
CA GLN A 729 -13.27 1.93 -36.65
C GLN A 729 -14.62 1.63 -35.99
N VAL A 730 -14.62 1.43 -34.66
CA VAL A 730 -15.84 1.24 -33.86
C VAL A 730 -15.74 2.04 -32.56
N MET A 731 -16.85 2.64 -32.14
CA MET A 731 -16.97 3.25 -30.81
C MET A 731 -18.19 2.69 -30.09
N ALA A 732 -18.11 2.47 -28.80
CA ALA A 732 -19.27 2.15 -27.98
C ALA A 732 -19.27 2.92 -26.67
N ALA A 733 -20.46 3.35 -26.24
CA ALA A 733 -20.64 3.99 -24.96
C ALA A 733 -21.90 3.50 -24.24
N ASN A 734 -21.78 3.19 -22.95
CA ASN A 734 -22.89 2.77 -22.07
C ASN A 734 -23.63 1.50 -22.54
N VAL A 735 -22.90 0.52 -23.08
CA VAL A 735 -23.47 -0.74 -23.57
C VAL A 735 -22.72 -1.91 -22.94
N SER A 736 -23.46 -2.91 -22.47
CA SER A 736 -22.94 -4.20 -22.02
C SER A 736 -23.02 -5.22 -23.16
N PHE A 737 -21.90 -5.85 -23.48
CA PHE A 737 -21.74 -6.89 -24.49
C PHE A 737 -21.62 -8.24 -23.78
N VAL A 738 -22.52 -9.16 -24.10
CA VAL A 738 -22.49 -10.52 -23.55
C VAL A 738 -22.33 -11.51 -24.69
N PHE A 739 -21.33 -12.36 -24.60
CA PHE A 739 -21.08 -13.40 -25.59
C PHE A 739 -21.30 -14.78 -24.97
N THR A 740 -22.23 -15.55 -25.54
CA THR A 740 -22.51 -16.89 -25.01
C THR A 740 -21.62 -17.96 -25.62
N LEU A 741 -21.42 -17.91 -26.94
CA LEU A 741 -20.63 -18.85 -27.73
C LEU A 741 -19.80 -18.11 -28.83
N GLY A 742 -19.25 -16.95 -28.49
CA GLY A 742 -18.44 -16.13 -29.41
C GLY A 742 -17.63 -15.05 -28.67
N ASN A 743 -17.00 -14.14 -29.41
CA ASN A 743 -16.15 -13.11 -28.84
C ASN A 743 -16.06 -11.84 -29.70
N TRP A 744 -15.34 -10.84 -29.21
CA TRP A 744 -14.96 -9.67 -29.99
C TRP A 744 -13.51 -9.80 -30.48
N GLU A 745 -13.27 -9.64 -31.79
CA GLU A 745 -11.95 -9.75 -32.44
C GLU A 745 -11.66 -8.50 -33.29
N ASN A 746 -10.65 -7.74 -32.89
CA ASN A 746 -10.13 -6.59 -33.63
C ASN A 746 -9.00 -7.01 -34.57
N GLN A 747 -9.10 -6.65 -35.85
CA GLN A 747 -8.10 -6.97 -36.87
C GLN A 747 -6.93 -5.94 -36.88
N PRO A 748 -5.79 -6.27 -37.51
CA PRO A 748 -4.71 -5.31 -37.69
C PRO A 748 -5.18 -4.02 -38.38
N ARG A 749 -4.83 -2.86 -37.80
CA ARG A 749 -5.25 -1.49 -38.20
C ARG A 749 -6.66 -1.06 -37.80
N SER A 750 -7.42 -1.91 -37.12
CA SER A 750 -8.68 -1.46 -36.52
C SER A 750 -8.41 -0.46 -35.39
N ILE A 751 -9.36 0.45 -35.16
CA ILE A 751 -9.31 1.45 -34.09
C ILE A 751 -10.61 1.34 -33.30
N THR A 752 -10.55 0.99 -32.02
CA THR A 752 -11.77 0.90 -31.20
C THR A 752 -11.74 1.77 -29.95
N THR A 753 -12.89 2.30 -29.56
CA THR A 753 -13.03 3.14 -28.36
C THR A 753 -14.25 2.72 -27.55
N TRP A 754 -14.02 2.31 -26.31
CA TRP A 754 -15.02 1.74 -25.41
C TRP A 754 -15.13 2.60 -24.16
N LEU A 755 -16.31 3.14 -23.91
CA LEU A 755 -16.55 4.14 -22.87
C LEU A 755 -17.68 3.67 -21.97
N ASN A 756 -17.36 3.31 -20.72
CA ASN A 756 -18.36 2.79 -19.79
C ASN A 756 -19.12 1.59 -20.39
N CYS A 757 -18.39 0.62 -20.96
CA CYS A 757 -18.95 -0.61 -21.49
C CYS A 757 -18.68 -1.79 -20.53
N ALA A 758 -19.46 -2.86 -20.64
CA ALA A 758 -19.16 -4.11 -19.95
C ALA A 758 -19.00 -5.24 -20.96
N PHE A 759 -18.14 -6.21 -20.66
CA PHE A 759 -17.93 -7.41 -21.47
C PHE A 759 -18.01 -8.64 -20.57
N THR A 760 -18.78 -9.64 -20.99
CA THR A 760 -18.91 -10.92 -20.31
C THR A 760 -18.96 -12.04 -21.33
N SER A 761 -18.22 -13.12 -21.09
CA SER A 761 -18.25 -14.32 -21.93
C SER A 761 -18.53 -15.58 -21.11
N SER A 762 -19.39 -16.46 -21.62
CA SER A 762 -19.59 -17.82 -21.08
C SER A 762 -18.90 -18.91 -21.90
N LEU A 763 -17.81 -18.57 -22.60
CA LEU A 763 -17.01 -19.53 -23.35
C LEU A 763 -16.02 -20.28 -22.44
N GLU A 764 -16.07 -21.62 -22.44
CA GLU A 764 -15.04 -22.48 -21.84
C GLU A 764 -13.88 -22.75 -22.84
N GLU A 765 -12.67 -22.99 -22.29
CA GLU A 765 -11.37 -23.34 -22.92
C GLU A 765 -11.15 -22.98 -24.41
N SER A 766 -10.17 -22.08 -24.64
CA SER A 766 -9.43 -21.77 -25.90
C SER A 766 -9.72 -20.44 -26.64
N GLN A 767 -10.69 -19.63 -26.20
CA GLN A 767 -11.01 -18.34 -26.84
C GLN A 767 -11.01 -17.18 -25.86
N ASP A 768 -10.71 -15.97 -26.33
CA ASP A 768 -10.66 -14.73 -25.52
C ASP A 768 -12.00 -14.01 -25.54
N THR A 769 -12.43 -13.36 -24.45
CA THR A 769 -13.63 -12.49 -24.46
C THR A 769 -13.46 -11.32 -25.43
N PHE A 770 -12.28 -10.71 -25.41
CA PHE A 770 -11.89 -9.63 -26.30
C PHE A 770 -10.46 -9.83 -26.78
N LEU A 771 -10.28 -10.03 -28.09
CA LEU A 771 -8.99 -10.22 -28.74
C LEU A 771 -8.62 -8.98 -29.57
N SER A 772 -7.47 -8.39 -29.25
CA SER A 772 -6.98 -7.16 -29.87
C SER A 772 -5.74 -7.40 -30.72
N TRP A 773 -5.85 -7.12 -32.02
CA TRP A 773 -4.73 -6.90 -32.95
C TRP A 773 -4.67 -5.44 -33.46
N GLY A 774 -5.58 -4.59 -32.97
CA GLY A 774 -5.79 -3.21 -33.40
C GLY A 774 -5.24 -2.17 -32.42
N THR A 775 -5.80 -0.96 -32.46
CA THR A 775 -5.55 0.11 -31.48
C THR A 775 -6.81 0.38 -30.68
N ASP A 776 -6.80 0.00 -29.40
CA ASP A 776 -8.01 -0.04 -28.58
C ASP A 776 -7.88 0.85 -27.36
N THR A 777 -8.93 1.64 -27.12
CA THR A 777 -9.03 2.54 -25.96
C THR A 777 -10.20 2.11 -25.09
N PHE A 778 -9.94 1.81 -23.82
CA PHE A 778 -10.95 1.45 -22.83
C PHE A 778 -10.94 2.48 -21.69
N ARG A 779 -12.11 3.06 -21.40
CA ARG A 779 -12.31 4.02 -20.30
C ARG A 779 -13.53 3.62 -19.47
N ASN A 780 -13.36 3.44 -18.16
CA ASN A 780 -14.45 3.05 -17.25
C ASN A 780 -15.16 1.74 -17.64
N CYS A 781 -14.51 0.87 -18.42
CA CYS A 781 -15.09 -0.40 -18.86
C CYS A 781 -14.92 -1.50 -17.80
N SER A 782 -15.75 -2.54 -17.85
CA SER A 782 -15.52 -3.75 -17.07
C SER A 782 -15.55 -5.03 -17.89
N PHE A 783 -14.75 -6.00 -17.47
CA PHE A 783 -14.68 -7.35 -18.01
C PHE A 783 -14.97 -8.28 -16.83
N GLU A 784 -16.18 -8.84 -16.79
CA GLU A 784 -16.72 -9.48 -15.59
C GLU A 784 -17.17 -10.90 -15.87
N ASN A 785 -16.89 -11.81 -14.92
CA ASN A 785 -17.39 -13.19 -14.88
C ASN A 785 -17.17 -13.95 -16.18
N SER A 786 -16.01 -13.75 -16.79
CA SER A 786 -15.68 -14.37 -18.07
C SER A 786 -15.01 -15.72 -17.87
N GLN A 787 -15.51 -16.76 -18.53
CA GLN A 787 -14.88 -18.09 -18.55
C GLN A 787 -13.65 -18.17 -19.47
N SER A 788 -13.15 -17.01 -19.91
CA SER A 788 -12.00 -16.83 -20.79
C SER A 788 -11.16 -15.63 -20.33
N PRO A 789 -9.94 -15.42 -20.88
CA PRO A 789 -9.22 -14.17 -20.67
C PRO A 789 -10.09 -12.95 -21.02
N GLY A 790 -10.11 -11.96 -20.13
CA GLY A 790 -10.98 -10.78 -20.31
C GLY A 790 -10.56 -9.92 -21.50
N LEU A 791 -9.31 -9.49 -21.52
CA LEU A 791 -8.69 -8.77 -22.64
C LEU A 791 -7.37 -9.42 -23.02
N THR A 792 -7.23 -9.78 -24.29
CA THR A 792 -6.01 -10.35 -24.86
C THR A 792 -5.45 -9.44 -25.94
N VAL A 793 -4.20 -9.02 -25.81
CA VAL A 793 -3.52 -8.11 -26.74
C VAL A 793 -2.37 -8.83 -27.44
N ILE A 794 -2.50 -9.01 -28.76
CA ILE A 794 -1.53 -9.70 -29.62
C ILE A 794 -1.23 -8.82 -30.83
N ALA A 795 0.00 -8.37 -30.98
CA ALA A 795 0.43 -7.42 -32.02
C ALA A 795 -0.35 -6.07 -32.08
N GLY A 796 -1.34 -5.87 -31.21
CA GLY A 796 -2.12 -4.64 -31.05
C GLY A 796 -1.61 -3.72 -29.93
N THR A 797 -2.30 -2.60 -29.77
CA THR A 797 -2.08 -1.62 -28.70
C THR A 797 -3.37 -1.44 -27.91
N ALA A 798 -3.30 -1.57 -26.58
CA ALA A 798 -4.43 -1.31 -25.69
C ALA A 798 -4.09 -0.23 -24.66
N ASP A 799 -4.89 0.83 -24.63
CA ASP A 799 -4.86 1.88 -23.62
C ASP A 799 -6.09 1.70 -22.70
N VAL A 800 -5.84 1.37 -21.43
CA VAL A 800 -6.86 0.95 -20.46
C VAL A 800 -6.80 1.89 -19.25
N GLU A 801 -7.89 2.60 -18.96
CA GLU A 801 -7.96 3.53 -17.83
C GLU A 801 -9.26 3.33 -17.04
N LYS A 802 -9.14 3.26 -15.70
CA LYS A 802 -10.29 3.11 -14.77
C LYS A 802 -11.16 1.90 -15.08
N CYS A 803 -10.56 0.84 -15.59
CA CYS A 803 -11.26 -0.39 -15.92
C CYS A 803 -11.26 -1.39 -14.76
N VAL A 804 -12.21 -2.33 -14.79
CA VAL A 804 -12.31 -3.43 -13.83
C VAL A 804 -12.25 -4.76 -14.58
N PHE A 805 -11.35 -5.65 -14.20
CA PHE A 805 -11.25 -7.01 -14.71
C PHE A 805 -11.47 -7.97 -13.55
N SER A 806 -12.60 -8.67 -13.52
CA SER A 806 -12.95 -9.48 -12.35
C SER A 806 -13.78 -10.72 -12.60
N GLY A 807 -13.68 -11.68 -11.68
CA GLY A 807 -14.50 -12.89 -11.70
C GLY A 807 -14.18 -13.85 -12.83
N GLY A 808 -13.05 -13.67 -13.52
CA GLY A 808 -12.66 -14.56 -14.60
C GLY A 808 -12.10 -15.89 -14.13
N GLU A 809 -12.35 -16.96 -14.88
CA GLU A 809 -11.68 -18.26 -14.63
C GLU A 809 -10.21 -18.26 -15.10
N TYR A 810 -9.82 -17.27 -15.90
CA TYR A 810 -8.49 -17.11 -16.52
C TYR A 810 -7.83 -15.79 -16.12
N SER A 811 -6.84 -15.32 -16.90
CA SER A 811 -6.22 -14.02 -16.69
C SER A 811 -7.18 -12.86 -16.96
N GLY A 812 -7.21 -11.85 -16.09
CA GLY A 812 -7.98 -10.63 -16.36
C GLY A 812 -7.50 -9.92 -17.64
N VAL A 813 -6.18 -9.75 -17.75
CA VAL A 813 -5.52 -9.21 -18.95
C VAL A 813 -4.38 -10.13 -19.38
N HIS A 814 -4.31 -10.45 -20.67
CA HIS A 814 -3.23 -11.19 -21.30
C HIS A 814 -2.54 -10.32 -22.36
N VAL A 815 -1.22 -10.17 -22.28
CA VAL A 815 -0.42 -9.50 -23.31
C VAL A 815 0.61 -10.46 -23.88
N SER A 816 0.66 -10.59 -25.20
CA SER A 816 1.67 -11.40 -25.87
C SER A 816 2.14 -10.84 -27.21
N THR A 817 3.19 -11.44 -27.78
CA THR A 817 3.67 -11.29 -29.17
C THR A 817 3.52 -9.87 -29.74
N CYS A 818 4.52 -9.02 -29.55
CA CYS A 818 4.52 -7.64 -30.05
C CYS A 818 3.42 -6.72 -29.50
N GLY A 819 2.55 -7.18 -28.58
CA GLY A 819 1.51 -6.35 -27.96
C GLY A 819 2.07 -5.17 -27.18
N ILE A 820 1.31 -4.07 -27.15
CA ILE A 820 1.58 -2.88 -26.34
C ILE A 820 0.41 -2.67 -25.38
N LEU A 821 0.67 -2.67 -24.08
CA LEU A 821 -0.33 -2.38 -23.05
C LEU A 821 0.07 -1.15 -22.23
N GLU A 822 -0.84 -0.21 -22.11
CA GLU A 822 -0.79 0.87 -21.13
C GLU A 822 -2.04 0.79 -20.25
N ILE A 823 -1.89 0.39 -18.99
CA ILE A 823 -3.00 0.25 -18.04
C ILE A 823 -2.81 1.17 -16.83
N LYS A 824 -3.84 1.96 -16.53
CA LYS A 824 -3.83 3.00 -15.49
C LYS A 824 -5.08 2.97 -14.62
N GLU A 825 -4.91 3.24 -13.33
CA GLU A 825 -6.02 3.49 -12.39
C GLU A 825 -7.09 2.37 -12.39
N SER A 826 -6.69 1.14 -12.72
CA SER A 826 -7.58 0.01 -12.98
C SER A 826 -7.51 -1.03 -11.86
N LYS A 827 -8.56 -1.85 -11.75
CA LYS A 827 -8.68 -2.91 -10.74
C LYS A 827 -8.73 -4.28 -11.40
N LEU A 828 -7.91 -5.21 -10.94
CA LEU A 828 -7.86 -6.58 -11.44
C LEU A 828 -7.95 -7.56 -10.28
N HIS A 829 -9.10 -8.24 -10.13
CA HIS A 829 -9.33 -9.08 -8.97
C HIS A 829 -10.22 -10.29 -9.19
N GLY A 830 -10.04 -11.34 -8.39
CA GLY A 830 -10.88 -12.53 -8.47
C GLY A 830 -10.76 -13.29 -9.78
N ASN A 831 -9.63 -13.11 -10.47
CA ASN A 831 -9.26 -13.85 -11.68
C ASN A 831 -8.29 -14.99 -11.33
N GLU A 832 -7.92 -15.84 -12.29
CA GLU A 832 -6.84 -16.80 -12.07
C GLU A 832 -5.50 -16.10 -11.91
N THR A 833 -5.14 -15.25 -12.86
CA THR A 833 -4.00 -14.33 -12.76
C THR A 833 -4.51 -12.91 -13.05
N GLY A 834 -4.04 -11.89 -12.33
CA GLY A 834 -4.45 -10.51 -12.61
C GLY A 834 -4.03 -10.10 -14.03
N ILE A 835 -2.71 -10.08 -14.26
CA ILE A 835 -2.10 -9.79 -15.56
C ILE A 835 -1.10 -10.88 -15.94
N TYR A 836 -1.28 -11.48 -17.11
CA TYR A 836 -0.39 -12.51 -17.67
C TYR A 836 0.35 -11.96 -18.90
N ILE A 837 1.68 -11.96 -18.86
CA ILE A 837 2.53 -11.35 -19.90
C ILE A 837 3.52 -12.39 -20.41
N THR A 838 3.50 -12.65 -21.72
CA THR A 838 4.32 -13.71 -22.33
C THR A 838 4.78 -13.39 -23.74
N ASN A 839 5.70 -14.19 -24.30
CA ASN A 839 6.14 -14.12 -25.71
C ASN A 839 6.58 -12.73 -26.19
N ALA A 840 7.37 -12.02 -25.38
CA ALA A 840 8.06 -10.77 -25.75
C ALA A 840 7.13 -9.68 -26.34
N PRO A 841 6.22 -9.10 -25.55
CA PRO A 841 5.52 -7.87 -25.93
C PRO A 841 6.51 -6.73 -26.22
N THR A 842 6.04 -5.75 -26.99
CA THR A 842 6.83 -4.55 -27.31
C THR A 842 6.99 -3.69 -26.06
N ALA A 843 5.90 -3.45 -25.32
CA ALA A 843 5.90 -2.70 -24.06
C ALA A 843 4.68 -3.05 -23.19
N CYS A 844 4.84 -3.07 -21.87
CA CYS A 844 3.74 -3.20 -20.93
C CYS A 844 3.95 -2.28 -19.73
N ASN A 845 3.14 -1.23 -19.62
CA ASN A 845 3.20 -0.23 -18.55
C ASN A 845 1.95 -0.33 -17.67
N ILE A 846 2.14 -0.67 -16.39
CA ILE A 846 1.09 -0.86 -15.40
C ILE A 846 1.27 0.18 -14.31
N THR A 847 0.35 1.14 -14.20
CA THR A 847 0.51 2.28 -13.27
C THR A 847 -0.73 2.56 -12.43
N ASN A 848 -0.57 2.90 -11.15
CA ASN A 848 -1.68 3.28 -10.26
C ASN A 848 -2.82 2.22 -10.18
N CYS A 849 -2.52 0.93 -10.39
CA CYS A 849 -3.51 -0.15 -10.39
C CYS A 849 -3.63 -0.86 -9.03
N GLU A 850 -4.80 -1.46 -8.78
CA GLU A 850 -5.03 -2.39 -7.68
C GLU A 850 -5.22 -3.82 -8.21
N ILE A 851 -4.32 -4.73 -7.85
CA ILE A 851 -4.34 -6.12 -8.32
C ILE A 851 -4.43 -7.03 -7.11
N PHE A 852 -5.56 -7.70 -6.91
CA PHE A 852 -5.78 -8.41 -5.64
C PHE A 852 -6.71 -9.61 -5.72
N ASP A 853 -6.67 -10.47 -4.70
CA ASP A 853 -7.53 -11.65 -4.60
C ASP A 853 -7.50 -12.52 -5.87
N ASN A 854 -6.34 -12.75 -6.49
CA ASN A 854 -6.24 -13.62 -7.66
C ASN A 854 -5.80 -15.04 -7.25
N LYS A 855 -6.21 -16.07 -8.01
CA LYS A 855 -5.98 -17.49 -7.68
C LYS A 855 -4.53 -17.91 -7.71
N TRP A 856 -3.76 -17.35 -8.63
CA TRP A 856 -2.35 -17.61 -8.75
C TRP A 856 -1.61 -16.33 -8.41
N ASN A 857 -1.10 -15.63 -9.43
CA ASN A 857 -0.26 -14.46 -9.23
C ASN A 857 -1.05 -13.18 -9.48
N GLY A 858 -0.64 -12.09 -8.85
CA GLY A 858 -1.12 -10.76 -9.25
C GLY A 858 -0.68 -10.45 -10.68
N ILE A 859 0.64 -10.48 -10.90
CA ILE A 859 1.27 -10.31 -12.21
C ILE A 859 2.19 -11.50 -12.47
N CYS A 860 2.10 -12.09 -13.66
CA CYS A 860 3.00 -13.15 -14.12
C CYS A 860 3.68 -12.73 -15.42
N VAL A 861 5.01 -12.81 -15.47
CA VAL A 861 5.83 -12.45 -16.63
C VAL A 861 6.73 -13.62 -17.00
N THR A 862 6.55 -14.18 -18.19
CA THR A 862 7.25 -15.41 -18.59
C THR A 862 7.65 -15.41 -20.08
N GLU A 863 8.32 -16.47 -20.52
CA GLU A 863 8.76 -16.73 -21.90
C GLU A 863 9.60 -15.61 -22.52
N TYR A 864 10.78 -15.36 -21.93
CA TYR A 864 11.78 -14.41 -22.43
C TYR A 864 11.28 -12.97 -22.58
N THR A 865 10.26 -12.61 -21.80
CA THR A 865 9.61 -11.31 -21.87
C THR A 865 10.46 -10.20 -21.26
N SER A 866 10.45 -9.02 -21.88
CA SER A 866 11.10 -7.81 -21.36
C SER A 866 10.18 -6.60 -21.55
N ASN A 867 10.66 -5.39 -21.20
CA ASN A 867 9.90 -4.13 -21.32
C ASN A 867 8.60 -4.06 -20.50
N VAL A 868 8.59 -4.69 -19.32
CA VAL A 868 7.48 -4.62 -18.38
C VAL A 868 7.82 -3.65 -17.24
N ARG A 869 6.97 -2.64 -17.04
CA ARG A 869 7.09 -1.63 -15.98
C ARG A 869 5.86 -1.64 -15.09
N VAL A 870 6.06 -1.72 -13.78
CA VAL A 870 5.01 -1.68 -12.76
C VAL A 870 5.30 -0.54 -11.79
N GLU A 871 4.43 0.46 -11.72
CA GLU A 871 4.67 1.65 -10.92
C GLU A 871 3.45 2.10 -10.11
N ASN A 872 3.66 2.51 -8.85
CA ASN A 872 2.60 3.06 -7.99
C ASN A 872 1.38 2.12 -7.81
N CYS A 873 1.58 0.81 -7.94
CA CYS A 873 0.53 -0.20 -7.83
C CYS A 873 0.41 -0.80 -6.43
N ARG A 874 -0.79 -1.30 -6.10
CA ARG A 874 -1.06 -2.10 -4.89
C ARG A 874 -1.36 -3.55 -5.31
N ILE A 875 -0.52 -4.50 -4.89
CA ILE A 875 -0.63 -5.91 -5.28
C ILE A 875 -0.71 -6.79 -4.03
N TYR A 876 -1.87 -7.41 -3.77
CA TYR A 876 -2.11 -8.04 -2.47
C TYR A 876 -3.17 -9.15 -2.47
N HIS A 877 -3.16 -10.03 -1.46
CA HIS A 877 -4.12 -11.13 -1.32
C HIS A 877 -4.21 -12.12 -2.51
N SER A 878 -3.25 -12.11 -3.45
CA SER A 878 -3.15 -13.21 -4.42
C SER A 878 -2.75 -14.49 -3.70
N ASP A 879 -3.29 -15.65 -4.08
CA ASP A 879 -3.03 -16.88 -3.34
C ASP A 879 -1.62 -17.44 -3.57
N ARG A 880 -0.89 -17.00 -4.61
CA ARG A 880 0.55 -17.26 -4.79
C ARG A 880 1.34 -15.97 -4.67
N HIS A 881 2.08 -15.58 -5.70
CA HIS A 881 2.96 -14.42 -5.67
C HIS A 881 2.23 -13.12 -5.98
N GLY A 882 2.73 -12.00 -5.45
CA GLY A 882 2.33 -10.70 -5.96
C GLY A 882 2.79 -10.53 -7.41
N ILE A 883 4.10 -10.62 -7.64
CA ILE A 883 4.73 -10.59 -8.97
C ILE A 883 5.62 -11.82 -9.15
N LEU A 884 5.39 -12.59 -10.21
CA LEU A 884 6.23 -13.72 -10.63
C LEU A 884 6.94 -13.40 -11.95
N VAL A 885 8.25 -13.59 -12.00
CA VAL A 885 9.07 -13.47 -13.21
C VAL A 885 9.77 -14.79 -13.51
N ASP A 886 9.50 -15.38 -14.67
CA ASP A 886 9.94 -16.72 -15.04
C ASP A 886 10.59 -16.77 -16.44
N LYS A 887 11.26 -17.87 -16.78
CA LYS A 887 11.86 -18.20 -18.09
C LYS A 887 12.65 -17.05 -18.71
N SER A 888 13.73 -16.62 -18.06
CA SER A 888 14.63 -15.54 -18.52
C SER A 888 13.96 -14.18 -18.77
N SER A 889 12.77 -13.95 -18.22
CA SER A 889 12.05 -12.69 -18.37
C SER A 889 12.58 -11.60 -17.43
N SER A 890 12.14 -10.35 -17.65
CA SER A 890 12.56 -9.20 -16.84
C SER A 890 11.43 -8.21 -16.54
N VAL A 891 11.42 -7.68 -15.32
CA VAL A 891 10.45 -6.67 -14.85
C VAL A 891 11.16 -5.53 -14.13
N SER A 892 10.71 -4.29 -14.37
CA SER A 892 11.04 -3.13 -13.54
C SER A 892 9.85 -2.77 -12.67
N ALA A 893 10.00 -2.76 -11.36
CA ALA A 893 8.94 -2.41 -10.41
C ALA A 893 9.41 -1.31 -9.46
N SER A 894 8.70 -0.18 -9.42
CA SER A 894 9.04 0.94 -8.54
C SER A 894 7.85 1.58 -7.83
N ASN A 895 8.05 2.08 -6.62
CA ASN A 895 7.00 2.78 -5.84
C ASN A 895 5.74 1.92 -5.57
N ASN A 896 5.84 0.59 -5.59
CA ASN A 896 4.70 -0.31 -5.40
C ASN A 896 4.54 -0.73 -3.94
N LYS A 897 3.33 -1.12 -3.57
CA LYS A 897 3.01 -1.81 -2.31
C LYS A 897 2.62 -3.25 -2.62
N VAL A 898 3.46 -4.21 -2.24
CA VAL A 898 3.23 -5.64 -2.50
C VAL A 898 3.11 -6.38 -1.17
N PHE A 899 1.90 -6.71 -0.76
CA PHE A 899 1.67 -7.15 0.61
C PHE A 899 0.64 -8.25 0.75
N GLU A 900 0.69 -9.01 1.84
CA GLU A 900 -0.36 -9.97 2.20
C GLU A 900 -0.63 -11.04 1.12
N ASN A 901 0.34 -11.29 0.23
CA ASN A 901 0.23 -12.34 -0.76
C ASN A 901 0.51 -13.70 -0.14
N GLY A 902 -0.03 -14.69 -0.81
CA GLY A 902 -0.09 -16.04 -0.33
C GLY A 902 1.25 -16.77 -0.27
N TRP A 903 2.20 -16.41 -1.14
CA TRP A 903 3.57 -16.90 -1.15
C TRP A 903 4.54 -15.71 -0.97
N LEU A 904 5.55 -15.58 -1.84
CA LEU A 904 6.46 -14.43 -1.85
C LEU A 904 5.78 -13.19 -2.43
N GLY A 905 6.15 -12.00 -1.95
CA GLY A 905 5.71 -10.74 -2.54
C GLY A 905 6.15 -10.63 -4.01
N ILE A 906 7.46 -10.69 -4.25
CA ILE A 906 8.04 -10.68 -5.60
C ILE A 906 9.01 -11.87 -5.74
N ALA A 907 8.86 -12.66 -6.79
CA ALA A 907 9.70 -13.83 -7.04
C ALA A 907 10.20 -13.86 -8.47
N THR A 908 11.50 -14.13 -8.64
CA THR A 908 12.07 -14.54 -9.93
C THR A 908 12.45 -16.01 -9.89
N ILE A 909 12.20 -16.76 -10.96
CA ILE A 909 12.61 -18.16 -11.16
C ILE A 909 13.10 -18.37 -12.60
N THR A 910 13.77 -19.49 -12.87
CA THR A 910 14.23 -19.90 -14.22
C THR A 910 15.00 -18.79 -14.98
N ASN A 911 16.03 -18.20 -14.37
CA ASN A 911 16.80 -17.04 -14.87
C ASN A 911 16.00 -15.72 -15.01
N GLY A 912 14.83 -15.62 -14.37
CA GLY A 912 14.07 -14.37 -14.28
C GLY A 912 14.88 -13.25 -13.63
N ARG A 913 14.63 -12.02 -14.05
CA ARG A 913 15.34 -10.82 -13.60
C ARG A 913 14.37 -9.74 -13.13
N CYS A 914 14.80 -8.93 -12.18
CA CYS A 914 14.01 -7.78 -11.76
C CYS A 914 14.88 -6.57 -11.42
N THR A 915 14.33 -5.37 -11.61
CA THR A 915 14.85 -4.12 -11.06
C THR A 915 13.80 -3.56 -10.12
N LEU A 916 14.09 -3.54 -8.82
CA LEU A 916 13.16 -3.16 -7.76
C LEU A 916 13.68 -1.91 -7.06
N SER A 917 12.90 -0.83 -7.06
CA SER A 917 13.25 0.41 -6.35
C SER A 917 12.09 1.07 -5.61
N ASN A 918 12.33 1.58 -4.39
CA ASN A 918 11.32 2.33 -3.63
C ASN A 918 10.00 1.57 -3.38
N ASN A 919 10.02 0.22 -3.35
CA ASN A 919 8.83 -0.58 -3.08
C ASN A 919 8.69 -0.86 -1.58
N LYS A 920 7.43 -1.00 -1.11
CA LYS A 920 7.10 -1.51 0.22
C LYS A 920 6.56 -2.93 0.12
N ILE A 921 7.23 -3.91 0.72
CA ILE A 921 6.90 -5.33 0.56
C ILE A 921 6.74 -5.99 1.94
N TYR A 922 5.51 -6.32 2.33
CA TYR A 922 5.25 -6.72 3.71
C TYR A 922 4.10 -7.73 3.92
N GLY A 923 4.11 -8.46 5.04
CA GLY A 923 3.00 -9.37 5.40
C GLY A 923 2.80 -10.56 4.45
N ASN A 924 3.74 -10.84 3.53
CA ASN A 924 3.62 -11.96 2.59
C ASN A 924 3.95 -13.29 3.29
N LYS A 925 3.21 -14.35 2.97
CA LYS A 925 3.19 -15.58 3.79
C LYS A 925 4.38 -16.53 3.57
N SER A 926 5.24 -16.30 2.58
CA SER A 926 6.45 -17.11 2.34
C SER A 926 7.73 -16.28 2.15
N GLY A 927 7.70 -14.99 2.48
CA GLY A 927 8.85 -14.07 2.37
C GLY A 927 8.57 -12.85 1.49
N GLY A 928 9.49 -11.88 1.50
CA GLY A 928 9.36 -10.62 0.76
C GLY A 928 9.74 -10.76 -0.70
N VAL A 929 11.03 -10.86 -0.98
CA VAL A 929 11.62 -10.85 -2.32
C VAL A 929 12.53 -12.05 -2.51
N GLN A 930 12.29 -12.83 -3.56
CA GLN A 930 13.21 -13.86 -4.03
C GLN A 930 13.79 -13.49 -5.39
N VAL A 931 15.12 -13.56 -5.49
CA VAL A 931 15.85 -13.28 -6.71
C VAL A 931 16.85 -14.39 -7.02
N VAL A 932 16.64 -15.11 -8.12
CA VAL A 932 17.54 -16.19 -8.51
C VAL A 932 18.80 -15.65 -9.20
N PRO A 933 19.98 -16.25 -8.96
CA PRO A 933 21.19 -15.99 -9.73
C PRO A 933 20.99 -16.20 -11.23
N VAL A 934 21.66 -15.37 -12.02
CA VAL A 934 21.54 -15.34 -13.49
C VAL A 934 22.80 -15.96 -14.13
N GLY A 935 22.62 -16.82 -15.13
CA GLY A 935 23.74 -17.44 -15.84
C GLY A 935 24.69 -16.43 -16.54
N PRO A 936 25.92 -16.85 -16.89
CA PRO A 936 26.99 -15.95 -17.34
C PRO A 936 26.68 -15.16 -18.62
N ASN A 937 25.81 -15.69 -19.49
CA ASN A 937 25.49 -15.11 -20.79
C ASN A 937 24.11 -14.41 -20.84
N LYS A 938 23.49 -14.11 -19.69
CA LYS A 938 22.06 -13.70 -19.61
C LYS A 938 21.82 -12.22 -19.22
N GLY A 939 22.74 -11.33 -19.56
CA GLY A 939 22.61 -9.88 -19.34
C GLY A 939 22.89 -9.46 -17.89
N MET A 940 22.50 -8.23 -17.52
CA MET A 940 22.71 -7.74 -16.14
C MET A 940 21.89 -8.55 -15.12
N PRO A 941 22.44 -8.84 -13.93
CA PRO A 941 21.70 -9.47 -12.85
C PRO A 941 20.64 -8.52 -12.30
N SER A 942 19.71 -9.08 -11.53
CA SER A 942 18.68 -8.31 -10.86
C SER A 942 19.27 -7.25 -9.91
N ILE A 943 18.54 -6.16 -9.74
CA ILE A 943 18.89 -5.02 -8.89
C ILE A 943 17.74 -4.81 -7.90
N VAL A 944 18.05 -4.78 -6.61
CA VAL A 944 17.08 -4.56 -5.53
C VAL A 944 17.64 -3.45 -4.65
N GLU A 945 17.12 -2.23 -4.79
CA GLU A 945 17.69 -1.07 -4.10
C GLU A 945 16.60 -0.16 -3.50
N PHE A 946 16.85 0.47 -2.35
CA PHE A 946 15.93 1.45 -1.74
C PHE A 946 14.53 0.89 -1.41
N ASN A 947 14.39 -0.41 -1.15
CA ASN A 947 13.10 -1.01 -0.81
C ASN A 947 12.92 -1.16 0.72
N GLU A 948 11.69 -1.10 1.19
CA GLU A 948 11.29 -1.34 2.58
C GLU A 948 10.58 -2.70 2.65
N ILE A 949 11.18 -3.69 3.31
CA ILE A 949 10.73 -5.08 3.28
C ILE A 949 10.59 -5.62 4.70
N PHE A 950 9.37 -5.84 5.18
CA PHE A 950 9.14 -6.09 6.60
C PHE A 950 7.94 -6.98 6.91
N ASP A 951 7.87 -7.53 8.12
CA ASP A 951 6.75 -8.35 8.61
C ASP A 951 6.38 -9.54 7.69
N ASN A 952 7.31 -10.05 6.87
CA ASN A 952 7.06 -11.22 6.01
C ASN A 952 7.33 -12.53 6.75
N ARG A 953 6.52 -13.56 6.48
CA ARG A 953 6.67 -14.92 7.05
C ARG A 953 7.67 -15.73 6.22
N GLY A 954 8.91 -15.26 6.21
CA GLY A 954 10.04 -15.81 5.48
C GLY A 954 11.10 -14.73 5.26
N HIS A 955 12.17 -15.05 4.53
CA HIS A 955 13.25 -14.11 4.24
C HIS A 955 12.72 -12.78 3.67
N GLY A 956 13.29 -11.65 4.13
CA GLY A 956 13.02 -10.34 3.53
C GLY A 956 13.51 -10.30 2.08
N ILE A 957 14.81 -10.51 1.87
CA ILE A 957 15.42 -10.71 0.55
C ILE A 957 16.15 -12.05 0.55
N TYR A 958 15.88 -12.89 -0.45
CA TYR A 958 16.57 -14.16 -0.68
C TYR A 958 17.18 -14.18 -2.08
N CYS A 959 18.50 -14.31 -2.17
CA CYS A 959 19.25 -14.22 -3.44
C CYS A 959 19.87 -15.54 -3.91
N GLU A 960 19.41 -16.67 -3.39
CA GLU A 960 19.91 -18.00 -3.72
C GLU A 960 18.85 -18.82 -4.48
N MET A 961 19.23 -19.98 -5.04
CA MET A 961 18.26 -20.89 -5.65
C MET A 961 17.78 -21.92 -4.64
N MET A 962 16.48 -21.95 -4.38
CA MET A 962 15.86 -23.05 -3.64
C MET A 962 15.73 -24.29 -4.52
N VAL A 963 16.01 -25.47 -3.96
CA VAL A 963 15.73 -26.78 -4.61
C VAL A 963 14.35 -27.31 -4.22
N GLU A 964 13.83 -26.94 -3.04
CA GLU A 964 12.57 -27.43 -2.49
C GLU A 964 11.87 -26.30 -1.71
N ASP A 965 10.64 -25.93 -2.11
CA ASP A 965 9.53 -25.45 -1.25
C ASP A 965 8.30 -24.96 -2.08
N THR A 966 8.00 -25.61 -3.21
CA THR A 966 6.68 -25.51 -3.87
C THR A 966 6.00 -26.88 -3.84
N PRO A 967 4.76 -27.01 -3.34
CA PRO A 967 4.04 -28.29 -3.30
C PRO A 967 3.98 -28.94 -4.69
N ARG A 968 4.22 -30.26 -4.76
CA ARG A 968 4.14 -31.05 -6.00
C ARG A 968 2.76 -30.99 -6.68
N ASP A 969 1.72 -30.61 -5.94
CA ASP A 969 0.32 -30.62 -6.38
C ASP A 969 -0.16 -29.33 -7.08
N THR A 970 0.74 -28.39 -7.40
CA THR A 970 0.41 -27.26 -8.26
C THR A 970 1.14 -27.41 -9.58
N MET A 971 0.46 -27.27 -10.73
CA MET A 971 1.07 -27.27 -12.08
C MET A 971 2.05 -26.08 -12.35
N VAL A 972 2.59 -25.47 -11.29
CA VAL A 972 3.86 -24.73 -11.32
C VAL A 972 4.69 -25.29 -10.16
N SER A 973 4.90 -26.61 -10.19
CA SER A 973 6.08 -27.23 -9.59
C SER A 973 7.28 -26.47 -10.14
N VAL A 974 8.37 -26.37 -9.38
CA VAL A 974 9.69 -26.01 -9.91
C VAL A 974 9.76 -26.53 -11.35
N SER A 975 9.69 -25.64 -12.34
CA SER A 975 9.64 -26.08 -13.73
C SER A 975 10.84 -27.00 -13.92
N GLU A 976 10.73 -28.03 -14.75
CA GLU A 976 11.87 -28.93 -15.01
C GLU A 976 13.15 -28.11 -15.26
N GLY A 977 13.00 -27.00 -16.00
CA GLY A 977 14.04 -25.99 -16.19
C GLY A 977 14.54 -25.27 -14.92
N ALA A 978 13.69 -24.90 -13.95
CA ALA A 978 14.13 -24.32 -12.68
C ALA A 978 14.91 -25.33 -11.81
N PHE A 979 14.53 -26.60 -11.84
CA PHE A 979 15.23 -27.66 -11.10
C PHE A 979 16.59 -27.95 -11.74
N GLU A 980 16.62 -28.10 -13.07
CA GLU A 980 17.86 -28.24 -13.84
C GLU A 980 18.80 -27.04 -13.63
N GLN A 981 18.27 -25.82 -13.63
CA GLN A 981 19.06 -24.62 -13.39
C GLN A 981 19.65 -24.62 -11.99
N SER A 982 18.86 -24.98 -10.97
CA SER A 982 19.33 -25.09 -9.58
C SER A 982 20.46 -26.11 -9.46
N MET A 983 20.30 -27.30 -10.08
CA MET A 983 21.36 -28.30 -10.15
C MET A 983 22.62 -27.79 -10.87
N TYR A 984 22.46 -27.03 -11.95
CA TYR A 984 23.58 -26.47 -12.70
C TYR A 984 24.35 -25.40 -11.91
N TYR A 985 23.65 -24.54 -11.17
CA TYR A 985 24.26 -23.57 -10.26
C TYR A 985 24.99 -24.23 -9.09
N ASN A 986 24.38 -25.24 -8.47
CA ASN A 986 25.04 -25.97 -7.39
C ASN A 986 26.35 -26.62 -7.87
N ARG A 987 26.41 -27.05 -9.14
CA ARG A 987 27.65 -27.54 -9.76
C ARG A 987 28.64 -26.43 -10.13
N ASN A 988 28.17 -25.22 -10.47
CA ASN A 988 28.99 -24.15 -11.03
C ASN A 988 28.68 -22.75 -10.44
N PRO A 989 28.74 -22.54 -9.11
CA PRO A 989 28.23 -21.32 -8.48
C PRO A 989 28.98 -20.05 -8.91
N LYS A 990 30.29 -20.18 -9.22
CA LYS A 990 31.16 -19.08 -9.66
C LYS A 990 30.80 -18.50 -11.03
N GLN A 991 30.03 -19.22 -11.85
CA GLN A 991 29.64 -18.76 -13.18
C GLN A 991 28.37 -17.90 -13.16
N PHE A 992 27.64 -17.88 -12.05
CA PHE A 992 26.38 -17.16 -11.94
C PHE A 992 26.57 -15.79 -11.31
N GLN A 993 25.84 -14.81 -11.84
CA GLN A 993 25.79 -13.46 -11.33
C GLN A 993 24.67 -13.35 -10.29
N LYS A 994 25.04 -13.04 -9.04
CA LYS A 994 24.07 -12.77 -7.96
C LYS A 994 23.42 -11.39 -8.14
N ALA A 995 22.24 -11.23 -7.55
CA ALA A 995 21.55 -9.94 -7.52
C ALA A 995 22.37 -8.88 -6.78
N LYS A 996 22.28 -7.62 -7.24
CA LYS A 996 22.84 -6.46 -6.55
C LYS A 996 21.80 -5.93 -5.57
N CYS A 997 22.08 -5.99 -4.29
CA CYS A 997 21.21 -5.47 -3.24
C CYS A 997 21.90 -4.31 -2.52
N ARG A 998 21.29 -3.13 -2.47
CA ARG A 998 21.86 -1.94 -1.81
C ARG A 998 20.77 -1.13 -1.12
N GLU A 999 21.06 -0.56 0.04
CA GLU A 999 20.21 0.45 0.67
C GLU A 999 18.74 0.01 0.86
N ASN A 1000 18.51 -1.29 1.07
CA ASN A 1000 17.18 -1.82 1.42
C ASN A 1000 17.05 -1.89 2.93
N ILE A 1001 15.88 -1.53 3.44
CA ILE A 1001 15.53 -1.60 4.85
C ILE A 1001 14.73 -2.89 5.07
N CYS A 1002 15.30 -3.84 5.81
CA CYS A 1002 14.66 -5.13 6.10
C CYS A 1002 14.54 -5.37 7.61
N TYR A 1003 13.33 -5.57 8.13
CA TYR A 1003 13.10 -5.79 9.56
C TYR A 1003 11.89 -6.70 9.81
N ASN A 1004 11.82 -7.36 10.98
CA ASN A 1004 10.68 -8.23 11.37
C ASN A 1004 10.29 -9.32 10.36
N ASN A 1005 11.24 -9.82 9.57
CA ASN A 1005 11.01 -10.94 8.65
C ASN A 1005 11.43 -12.26 9.34
N ASP A 1006 10.64 -13.32 9.21
CA ASP A 1006 10.96 -14.62 9.82
C ASP A 1006 12.19 -15.26 9.14
N SER A 1007 13.29 -15.44 9.88
CA SER A 1007 14.53 -16.10 9.41
C SER A 1007 14.52 -17.64 9.53
N THR A 1008 13.47 -18.21 10.11
CA THR A 1008 13.41 -19.63 10.52
C THR A 1008 13.01 -20.61 9.42
N PHE A 1009 12.78 -20.14 8.19
CA PHE A 1009 12.71 -21.02 7.01
C PHE A 1009 14.14 -21.42 6.57
N SER A 1010 14.93 -22.01 7.47
CA SER A 1010 16.26 -22.55 7.11
C SER A 1010 16.14 -24.02 6.68
N SER A 1011 16.62 -24.33 5.48
CA SER A 1011 16.67 -25.66 4.86
C SER A 1011 17.75 -26.58 5.45
N THR A 1012 18.16 -26.38 6.70
CA THR A 1012 19.31 -27.06 7.31
C THR A 1012 18.91 -28.24 8.19
N ALA A 1013 18.03 -29.12 7.71
CA ALA A 1013 17.86 -30.45 8.29
C ALA A 1013 18.73 -31.47 7.51
N PRO A 1014 19.43 -32.41 8.18
CA PRO A 1014 20.32 -33.37 7.52
C PRO A 1014 19.58 -34.27 6.53
N ILE A 1015 20.28 -34.64 5.45
CA ILE A 1015 19.79 -35.32 4.25
C ILE A 1015 19.23 -36.76 4.50
N GLU A 1016 19.26 -37.29 5.72
CA GLU A 1016 19.04 -38.73 5.96
C GLU A 1016 17.63 -39.17 6.40
N SER A 1017 16.61 -38.31 6.39
CA SER A 1017 15.24 -38.78 6.66
C SER A 1017 14.19 -38.14 5.75
N ARG A 1018 14.11 -38.61 4.50
CA ARG A 1018 12.93 -38.40 3.65
C ARG A 1018 11.79 -39.31 4.13
N ILE A 1019 10.85 -38.74 4.85
CA ILE A 1019 9.46 -39.21 4.94
C ILE A 1019 8.59 -38.03 4.50
N ASP A 1020 7.66 -38.28 3.57
CA ASP A 1020 6.72 -37.32 2.99
C ASP A 1020 6.09 -36.39 4.05
N ALA A 1021 6.40 -35.08 3.95
CA ALA A 1021 5.78 -34.04 4.77
C ALA A 1021 4.97 -33.10 3.86
N ASP A 1022 3.64 -33.17 3.99
CA ASP A 1022 2.69 -32.33 3.25
C ASP A 1022 2.66 -30.91 3.82
N PHE A 1023 2.69 -29.90 2.95
CA PHE A 1023 2.39 -28.52 3.33
C PHE A 1023 0.90 -28.40 3.66
N CYS A 1024 0.55 -27.84 4.82
CA CYS A 1024 -0.84 -27.61 5.14
C CYS A 1024 -1.40 -26.45 4.31
N PHE A 1025 -2.41 -26.74 3.47
CA PHE A 1025 -3.12 -25.76 2.63
C PHE A 1025 -3.66 -24.55 3.41
N TYR A 1026 -3.99 -24.77 4.69
CA TYR A 1026 -4.61 -23.78 5.57
C TYR A 1026 -3.61 -22.83 6.24
N CYS A 1027 -2.51 -23.36 6.79
CA CYS A 1027 -1.54 -22.55 7.55
C CYS A 1027 -0.26 -22.22 6.77
N ARG A 1028 -0.06 -22.85 5.60
CA ARG A 1028 1.08 -22.65 4.69
C ARG A 1028 2.45 -22.86 5.34
N LYS A 1029 2.50 -23.72 6.36
CA LYS A 1029 3.72 -24.20 7.03
C LYS A 1029 4.02 -25.66 6.65
N LYS A 1030 5.29 -26.08 6.80
CA LYS A 1030 5.65 -27.50 6.91
C LYS A 1030 4.99 -28.06 8.18
N CYS A 1031 4.03 -28.97 8.01
CA CYS A 1031 3.46 -29.72 9.11
C CYS A 1031 4.11 -31.10 9.13
N SER A 1032 4.76 -31.47 10.24
CA SER A 1032 4.99 -32.88 10.52
C SER A 1032 3.63 -33.54 10.77
N LYS A 1033 3.40 -34.71 10.17
CA LYS A 1033 2.20 -35.53 10.40
C LYS A 1033 1.90 -35.73 11.90
#